data_AF-A0A0G0I7W8-F1
#
_entry.id   AF-A0A0G0I7W8-F1
#
_cell.length_a   1.000
_cell.length_b   1.000
_cell.length_c   1.000
_cell.angle_alpha   90.00
_cell.angle_beta   90.00
_cell.angle_gamma   90.00
#
_symmetry.space_group_name_H-M   'P 1'
#
loop_
_entity.id
_entity.type
_entity.pdbx_description
1 polymer ?
#
loop_
_entity_poly.entity_id
_entity_poly.type
_entity_poly.pdbx_seq_one_letter_code
_entity_poly.pdbx_strand_id
1 'polypeptide(L)'
;MSLYIKRLMIFVVIYFSSANYLSTYPHKKNKGPSCPSGQFFILTLPSFQTFKEFGTWLEKTQPAGVMLIPAHVKNRLQTKKLCSFLQLKVKKLGIFPLLICIDWEGGIVSRPTESGGFTSIPSPYNLAKSGKSDCFLAAQLVAQQMSDVGINVDFAPSLDLFDPKNPILATRCFGATPEIVSDCGIAFCKGLMSYGIMPVIKHYPGLMLGKGDTHFDKIEINATQEEFDHNEKPFIAALREKLPIIMIGHAQYKQFGPIPASRSGKVIKRLKQYNANLIAVTDDIAMQAYNNGQDLSNTVIESINNGFDLVIYSAPPEKQIQLIEKINRQINSKKNYPNVIKNNLIKLKQNLIKAKKIILNLDEKEVASQLAKKALYQKINSIDFSDKNTVLISVDYTKIRPAEILIDSEESNNSGKQTQFAALLKKAQTNLSAINFGEFILDPKSDQSCKKLEEFIESGTPNSADYIFVQTFFYGDGIWNKIQTQWLEMLEPYANKIIVLSLGHPSEKFILPQSQIIELGSFNIPMLNAAVRRLTTKPLLTGADKLAQNPKAFLENKKFGILCHKCSVVNLDNKTEQNIVAQTFATQYFATFLPDFLYNWAQNSEYNSKLCALFAPEHGIMGTQQDGAQIKSENSSKWDCPVYSLHGATKCPTPEMLKDLDLLIIDFQEAGVRCYTYLSTLALTLQAAKDCNIPVLLLERPNPIKFLGAFGPNLNPEFESFLGKVPTQFGHGSTIGEIAENLNAKIGADLTVLKCDATSFYKINAPNVPARGECFLQAAPFDTPRIARHSGRAAKKNVSNHAGIKLTSNGTTPESLESVDAYFSSNFIPPSPNLPTIDSVYVYPMTVFIEGTNYSEGRGTAYPFEQIGAPWVNAKKLAANLNNKKLPGIYFEPISFTPKIIPGKAETPKHKNSLCHGVFLHIYNRKKIKPFLTTQTILKELFQAHPKQSEWLKSGNRYFIDLLAGDDSMRKIAKG
;
A
#
# COMPACT_ATOMS: atom_id res chain seq x y z
N MET A 1 -24.41 24.20 12.25
CA MET A 1 -23.16 24.43 11.47
C MET A 1 -22.47 25.74 11.82
N SER A 2 -23.16 26.89 11.87
CA SER A 2 -22.60 28.21 12.22
C SER A 2 -21.99 28.31 13.65
N LEU A 3 -22.61 27.67 14.67
CA LEU A 3 -22.04 27.64 16.04
C LEU A 3 -20.78 26.77 16.17
N TYR A 4 -20.65 25.72 15.36
CA TYR A 4 -19.47 24.84 15.35
C TYR A 4 -18.28 25.53 14.66
N ILE A 5 -18.55 26.31 13.60
CA ILE A 5 -17.57 27.17 12.93
C ILE A 5 -17.12 28.32 13.85
N LYS A 6 -18.01 28.91 14.66
CA LYS A 6 -17.63 29.94 15.64
C LYS A 6 -16.76 29.39 16.78
N ARG A 7 -17.01 28.19 17.29
CA ARG A 7 -16.13 27.54 18.29
C ARG A 7 -14.78 27.10 17.70
N LEU A 8 -14.73 26.69 16.44
CA LEU A 8 -13.48 26.37 15.74
C LEU A 8 -12.65 27.62 15.44
N MET A 9 -13.28 28.76 15.09
CA MET A 9 -12.58 30.04 14.91
C MET A 9 -11.98 30.57 16.22
N ILE A 10 -12.66 30.40 17.36
CA ILE A 10 -12.10 30.81 18.66
C ILE A 10 -10.86 29.96 19.02
N PHE A 11 -10.84 28.67 18.66
CA PHE A 11 -9.66 27.81 18.87
C PHE A 11 -8.49 28.14 17.93
N VAL A 12 -8.78 28.53 16.69
CA VAL A 12 -7.77 28.92 15.68
C VAL A 12 -7.20 30.32 15.97
N VAL A 13 -8.00 31.25 16.48
CA VAL A 13 -7.52 32.60 16.88
C VAL A 13 -6.58 32.52 18.09
N ILE A 14 -6.75 31.56 19.00
CA ILE A 14 -5.82 31.35 20.14
C ILE A 14 -4.46 30.79 19.67
N TYR A 15 -4.42 30.06 18.56
CA TYR A 15 -3.18 29.54 17.96
C TYR A 15 -2.48 30.55 17.03
N PHE A 16 -3.24 31.44 16.36
CA PHE A 16 -2.73 32.30 15.28
C PHE A 16 -2.73 33.82 15.53
N SER A 17 -3.19 34.30 16.69
CA SER A 17 -3.01 35.74 17.07
C SER A 17 -1.58 36.10 17.51
N SER A 18 -0.63 35.17 17.42
CA SER A 18 0.80 35.36 17.74
C SER A 18 1.65 35.84 16.55
N ALA A 19 1.06 36.31 15.46
CA ALA A 19 1.81 36.95 14.36
C ALA A 19 2.60 38.21 14.80
N ASN A 20 2.33 38.75 15.99
CA ASN A 20 3.10 39.85 16.61
C ASN A 20 4.18 39.40 17.62
N TYR A 21 4.45 38.11 17.80
CA TYR A 21 5.29 37.63 18.92
C TYR A 21 6.81 37.90 18.79
N LEU A 22 7.28 38.46 17.67
CA LEU A 22 8.68 38.87 17.51
C LEU A 22 8.90 40.38 17.58
N SER A 23 7.86 41.21 17.46
CA SER A 23 7.97 42.66 17.70
C SER A 23 7.77 43.03 19.17
N THR A 24 7.25 42.11 19.99
CA THR A 24 7.08 42.29 21.43
C THR A 24 7.69 41.17 22.26
N TYR A 25 8.96 40.80 21.99
CA TYR A 25 9.77 40.21 23.06
C TYR A 25 9.87 41.29 24.15
N PRO A 26 9.26 41.13 25.33
CA PRO A 26 9.37 42.16 26.34
C PRO A 26 10.84 42.17 26.80
N HIS A 27 11.52 43.29 26.61
CA HIS A 27 12.73 43.67 27.34
C HIS A 27 12.45 43.84 28.86
N LYS A 28 11.54 43.06 29.45
CA LYS A 28 11.36 43.05 30.89
C LYS A 28 12.53 42.30 31.51
N LYS A 29 13.40 43.07 32.15
CA LYS A 29 14.38 42.67 33.15
C LYS A 29 13.74 41.69 34.15
N ASN A 30 13.73 40.40 33.85
CA ASN A 30 13.53 39.35 34.84
C ASN A 30 14.78 38.48 34.83
N LYS A 31 15.46 38.45 35.98
CA LYS A 31 16.66 37.67 36.26
C LYS A 31 16.33 36.18 36.14
N GLY A 32 16.74 35.55 35.05
CA GLY A 32 16.79 34.09 34.83
C GLY A 32 17.90 33.80 33.83
N PRO A 33 18.65 32.69 33.95
CA PRO A 33 19.97 32.57 33.35
C PRO A 33 19.96 32.59 31.83
N SER A 34 21.00 33.22 31.30
CA SER A 34 21.46 33.19 29.92
C SER A 34 21.55 31.77 29.36
N CYS A 35 20.82 31.50 28.28
CA CYS A 35 20.92 30.34 27.38
C CYS A 35 20.69 28.94 28.01
N PRO A 36 19.46 28.39 27.99
CA PRO A 36 19.22 27.02 28.44
C PRO A 36 19.69 26.02 27.37
N SER A 37 20.79 25.31 27.64
CA SER A 37 21.31 24.23 26.77
C SER A 37 20.28 23.14 26.46
N GLY A 38 19.20 23.04 27.25
CA GLY A 38 18.03 22.20 26.98
C GLY A 38 17.44 22.37 25.58
N GLN A 39 17.56 23.55 24.96
CA GLN A 39 17.08 23.78 23.59
C GLN A 39 17.85 23.01 22.50
N PHE A 40 18.90 22.26 22.85
CA PHE A 40 19.52 21.28 21.97
C PHE A 40 18.96 19.87 22.14
N PHE A 41 18.07 19.63 23.10
CA PHE A 41 17.63 18.29 23.48
C PHE A 41 16.20 17.99 23.01
N ILE A 42 16.04 16.79 22.50
CA ILE A 42 14.78 16.03 22.58
C ILE A 42 14.93 15.03 23.72
N LEU A 43 14.10 15.16 24.77
CA LEU A 43 14.19 14.32 25.95
C LEU A 43 13.06 13.30 25.98
N THR A 44 13.35 12.06 26.33
CA THR A 44 12.29 11.09 26.62
C THR A 44 11.45 11.59 27.78
N LEU A 45 10.14 11.73 27.54
CA LEU A 45 9.23 12.28 28.51
C LEU A 45 9.17 11.33 29.74
N PRO A 46 9.31 11.84 30.98
CA PRO A 46 9.22 10.98 32.16
C PRO A 46 7.78 10.51 32.42
N SER A 47 7.61 9.27 32.90
CA SER A 47 6.30 8.69 33.24
C SER A 47 5.81 9.16 34.62
N PHE A 48 5.47 10.44 34.77
CA PHE A 48 4.93 10.98 36.02
C PHE A 48 3.44 10.67 36.22
N GLN A 49 3.03 10.60 37.48
CA GLN A 49 1.62 10.39 37.82
C GLN A 49 0.79 11.68 37.75
N THR A 50 1.41 12.84 37.97
CA THR A 50 0.71 14.12 38.04
C THR A 50 1.24 15.16 37.05
N PHE A 51 0.34 16.03 36.56
CA PHE A 51 0.72 17.18 35.70
C PHE A 51 1.69 18.15 36.37
N LYS A 52 1.70 18.23 37.71
CA LYS A 52 2.61 19.11 38.46
C LYS A 52 4.07 18.72 38.23
N GLU A 53 4.38 17.44 38.26
CA GLU A 53 5.74 16.92 38.08
C GLU A 53 6.28 17.22 36.67
N PHE A 54 5.46 17.04 35.63
CA PHE A 54 5.79 17.47 34.27
C PHE A 54 6.13 18.96 34.20
N GLY A 55 5.37 19.80 34.92
CA GLY A 55 5.60 21.23 34.99
C GLY A 55 6.96 21.59 35.61
N THR A 56 7.28 20.99 36.75
CA THR A 56 8.57 21.20 37.45
C THR A 56 9.75 20.71 36.61
N TRP A 57 9.60 19.56 35.95
CA TRP A 57 10.65 19.02 35.08
C TRP A 57 10.90 19.96 33.88
N LEU A 58 9.85 20.44 33.20
CA LEU A 58 9.97 21.39 32.10
C LEU A 58 10.65 22.71 32.50
N GLU A 59 10.42 23.20 33.72
CA GLU A 59 11.08 24.41 34.24
C GLU A 59 12.59 24.25 34.35
N LYS A 60 13.05 23.04 34.73
CA LYS A 60 14.48 22.71 34.90
C LYS A 60 15.17 22.38 33.58
N THR A 61 14.52 21.60 32.72
CA THR A 61 15.15 21.08 31.50
C THR A 61 14.99 21.99 30.31
N GLN A 62 13.86 22.68 30.17
CA GLN A 62 13.51 23.55 29.04
C GLN A 62 13.93 22.97 27.67
N PRO A 63 13.43 21.79 27.28
CA PRO A 63 13.90 21.11 26.09
C PRO A 63 13.34 21.73 24.80
N ALA A 64 13.96 21.47 23.65
CA ALA A 64 13.36 21.78 22.35
C ALA A 64 12.24 20.81 22.00
N GLY A 65 12.36 19.55 22.44
CA GLY A 65 11.37 18.52 22.20
C GLY A 65 11.25 17.50 23.31
N VAL A 66 10.17 16.72 23.26
CA VAL A 66 9.94 15.58 24.12
C VAL A 66 9.57 14.36 23.28
N MET A 67 10.09 13.19 23.63
CA MET A 67 9.72 11.93 22.98
C MET A 67 8.72 11.16 23.85
N LEU A 68 7.58 10.83 23.27
CA LEU A 68 6.56 10.01 23.91
C LEU A 68 6.94 8.52 23.81
N ILE A 69 6.55 7.77 24.83
CA ILE A 69 6.74 6.32 24.97
C ILE A 69 5.38 5.68 25.27
N PRO A 70 5.21 4.35 25.23
CA PRO A 70 3.91 3.70 25.39
C PRO A 70 3.10 4.17 26.61
N ALA A 71 3.74 4.51 27.72
CA ALA A 71 3.09 5.05 28.91
C ALA A 71 2.30 6.37 28.68
N HIS A 72 2.66 7.16 27.66
CA HIS A 72 2.06 8.45 27.32
C HIS A 72 0.97 8.36 26.24
N VAL A 73 0.87 7.21 25.56
CA VAL A 73 -0.03 6.97 24.43
C VAL A 73 -1.03 5.86 24.69
N LYS A 74 -1.50 5.75 25.95
CA LYS A 74 -2.44 4.71 26.37
C LYS A 74 -3.82 4.86 25.73
N ASN A 75 -4.29 6.09 25.56
CA ASN A 75 -5.51 6.38 24.80
C ASN A 75 -5.53 7.81 24.27
N ARG A 76 -6.29 8.05 23.19
CA ARG A 76 -6.34 9.36 22.52
C ARG A 76 -6.65 10.54 23.44
N LEU A 77 -7.61 10.37 24.35
CA LEU A 77 -8.05 11.46 25.23
C LEU A 77 -6.96 11.84 26.23
N GLN A 78 -6.31 10.85 26.84
CA GLN A 78 -5.20 11.05 27.77
C GLN A 78 -4.00 11.67 27.06
N THR A 79 -3.60 11.14 25.90
CA THR A 79 -2.51 11.71 25.09
C THR A 79 -2.78 13.16 24.71
N LYS A 80 -4.01 13.46 24.28
CA LYS A 80 -4.42 14.83 23.93
C LYS A 80 -4.32 15.79 25.10
N LYS A 81 -4.80 15.37 26.28
CA LYS A 81 -4.70 16.17 27.52
C LYS A 81 -3.23 16.43 27.87
N LEU A 82 -2.37 15.42 27.79
CA LEU A 82 -0.94 15.53 28.06
C LEU A 82 -0.24 16.48 27.09
N CYS A 83 -0.39 16.27 25.78
CA CYS A 83 0.25 17.13 24.77
C CYS A 83 -0.23 18.58 24.90
N SER A 84 -1.52 18.80 25.14
CA SER A 84 -2.08 20.15 25.35
C SER A 84 -1.49 20.80 26.60
N PHE A 85 -1.36 20.06 27.70
CA PHE A 85 -0.75 20.56 28.93
C PHE A 85 0.71 20.98 28.70
N LEU A 86 1.51 20.13 28.04
CA LEU A 86 2.92 20.40 27.76
C LEU A 86 3.07 21.67 26.92
N GLN A 87 2.30 21.81 25.83
CA GLN A 87 2.32 23.01 24.98
C GLN A 87 1.90 24.28 25.73
N LEU A 88 0.87 24.20 26.58
CA LEU A 88 0.43 25.32 27.40
C LEU A 88 1.49 25.74 28.44
N LYS A 89 2.19 24.77 29.05
CA LYS A 89 3.22 25.03 30.04
C LYS A 89 4.44 25.70 29.42
N VAL A 90 4.95 25.20 28.29
CA VAL A 90 6.10 25.84 27.61
C VAL A 90 5.77 27.23 27.09
N LYS A 91 4.54 27.47 26.63
CA LYS A 91 4.05 28.81 26.27
C LYS A 91 4.15 29.78 27.45
N LYS A 92 3.77 29.34 28.67
CA LYS A 92 3.89 30.17 29.89
C LYS A 92 5.35 30.41 30.29
N LEU A 93 6.25 29.46 30.02
CA LEU A 93 7.68 29.58 30.29
C LEU A 93 8.42 30.44 29.24
N GLY A 94 7.76 30.87 28.17
CA GLY A 94 8.40 31.61 27.08
C GLY A 94 9.34 30.75 26.22
N ILE A 95 9.21 29.43 26.32
CA ILE A 95 9.95 28.46 25.51
C ILE A 95 9.22 28.30 24.17
N PHE A 96 9.96 28.03 23.11
CA PHE A 96 9.39 27.71 21.80
C PHE A 96 8.44 26.49 21.89
N PRO A 97 7.34 26.42 21.10
CA PRO A 97 6.46 25.24 21.10
C PRO A 97 7.26 23.94 20.94
N LEU A 98 6.94 22.95 21.77
CA LEU A 98 7.69 21.70 21.81
C LEU A 98 7.53 20.90 20.51
N LEU A 99 8.64 20.29 20.10
CA LEU A 99 8.62 19.11 19.23
C LEU A 99 8.13 17.91 20.06
N ILE A 100 6.86 17.56 19.95
CA ILE A 100 6.28 16.38 20.60
C ILE A 100 6.43 15.21 19.63
N CYS A 101 7.40 14.36 19.92
CA CYS A 101 7.91 13.30 19.05
C CYS A 101 7.36 11.93 19.47
N ILE A 102 7.28 11.01 18.52
CA ILE A 102 6.97 9.59 18.73
C ILE A 102 7.74 8.74 17.73
N ASP A 103 7.93 7.45 18.00
CA ASP A 103 8.37 6.46 17.01
C ASP A 103 7.17 5.65 16.50
N TRP A 104 6.55 6.06 15.39
CA TRP A 104 5.42 5.34 14.80
C TRP A 104 5.67 5.00 13.32
N GLU A 105 6.65 4.12 13.09
CA GLU A 105 7.01 3.65 11.74
C GLU A 105 5.91 2.79 11.09
N GLY A 106 5.11 2.12 11.92
CA GLY A 106 4.17 1.10 11.48
C GLY A 106 4.68 -0.32 11.76
N GLY A 107 3.77 -1.28 11.64
CA GLY A 107 4.03 -2.66 11.99
C GLY A 107 4.56 -2.86 13.41
N ILE A 108 5.75 -3.44 13.53
CA ILE A 108 6.33 -3.72 14.85
C ILE A 108 6.76 -2.44 15.59
N VAL A 109 7.09 -1.33 14.92
CA VAL A 109 7.43 -0.08 15.61
C VAL A 109 6.21 0.84 15.61
N SER A 110 5.27 0.52 16.49
CA SER A 110 4.06 1.30 16.76
C SER A 110 3.90 1.43 18.28
N ARG A 111 4.03 2.66 18.81
CA ARG A 111 3.86 2.90 20.27
C ARG A 111 2.40 2.93 20.71
N PRO A 112 1.47 3.57 19.98
CA PRO A 112 0.05 3.56 20.34
C PRO A 112 -0.60 2.22 20.01
N THR A 113 -1.66 1.87 20.74
CA THR A 113 -2.34 0.59 20.60
C THR A 113 -3.82 0.75 20.24
N GLU A 114 -4.44 -0.33 19.73
CA GLU A 114 -5.82 -0.29 19.26
C GLU A 114 -6.84 -0.17 20.40
N SER A 115 -6.60 -0.78 21.56
CA SER A 115 -7.43 -0.55 22.77
C SER A 115 -7.40 0.91 23.25
N GLY A 116 -6.33 1.64 22.93
CA GLY A 116 -6.22 3.08 23.16
C GLY A 116 -7.05 3.95 22.20
N GLY A 117 -7.75 3.32 21.25
CA GLY A 117 -8.51 3.96 20.19
C GLY A 117 -7.64 4.44 19.02
N PHE A 118 -6.39 4.01 18.92
CA PHE A 118 -5.55 4.26 17.74
C PHE A 118 -5.75 3.15 16.70
N THR A 119 -5.40 3.42 15.46
CA THR A 119 -5.49 2.47 14.35
C THR A 119 -4.08 2.21 13.85
N SER A 120 -3.67 0.94 13.86
CA SER A 120 -2.35 0.51 13.40
C SER A 120 -2.28 0.43 11.87
N ILE A 121 -1.07 0.49 11.34
CA ILE A 121 -0.76 0.27 9.92
C ILE A 121 0.18 -0.94 9.75
N PRO A 122 0.19 -1.60 8.58
CA PRO A 122 1.18 -2.63 8.26
C PRO A 122 2.63 -2.14 8.41
N SER A 123 3.58 -3.07 8.45
CA SER A 123 5.01 -2.71 8.49
C SER A 123 5.47 -2.02 7.21
N PRO A 124 6.51 -1.16 7.26
CA PRO A 124 7.09 -0.54 6.07
C PRO A 124 7.40 -1.54 4.94
N TYR A 125 7.97 -2.70 5.26
CA TYR A 125 8.24 -3.75 4.28
C TYR A 125 6.99 -4.24 3.55
N ASN A 126 5.90 -4.51 4.30
CA ASN A 126 4.66 -4.99 3.70
C ASN A 126 3.88 -3.87 2.99
N LEU A 127 4.01 -2.61 3.42
CA LEU A 127 3.47 -1.45 2.70
C LEU A 127 4.17 -1.25 1.36
N ALA A 128 5.50 -1.40 1.30
CA ALA A 128 6.24 -1.24 0.06
C ALA A 128 5.80 -2.23 -1.02
N LYS A 129 5.47 -3.47 -0.62
CA LYS A 129 4.92 -4.50 -1.52
C LYS A 129 3.59 -4.08 -2.14
N SER A 130 2.77 -3.32 -1.42
CA SER A 130 1.49 -2.81 -1.94
C SER A 130 1.64 -1.52 -2.76
N GLY A 131 2.76 -0.81 -2.59
CA GLY A 131 3.19 0.30 -3.43
C GLY A 131 3.23 1.64 -2.71
N LYS A 132 3.92 2.61 -3.31
CA LYS A 132 4.19 3.93 -2.71
C LYS A 132 2.91 4.72 -2.34
N SER A 133 1.81 4.55 -3.09
CA SER A 133 0.54 5.23 -2.78
C SER A 133 -0.09 4.72 -1.49
N ASP A 134 0.06 3.42 -1.19
CA ASP A 134 -0.34 2.86 0.09
C ASP A 134 0.61 3.28 1.21
N CYS A 135 1.91 3.43 0.95
CA CYS A 135 2.84 4.03 1.91
C CYS A 135 2.44 5.47 2.27
N PHE A 136 2.06 6.28 1.28
CA PHE A 136 1.52 7.62 1.48
C PHE A 136 0.24 7.58 2.32
N LEU A 137 -0.73 6.73 1.95
CA LEU A 137 -2.01 6.61 2.64
C LEU A 137 -1.86 6.12 4.09
N ALA A 138 -0.99 5.15 4.33
CA ALA A 138 -0.65 4.67 5.67
C ALA A 138 -0.07 5.79 6.53
N ALA A 139 0.85 6.57 5.97
CA ALA A 139 1.40 7.74 6.64
C ALA A 139 0.34 8.82 6.91
N GLN A 140 -0.57 9.10 5.98
CA GLN A 140 -1.68 10.04 6.22
C GLN A 140 -2.56 9.60 7.39
N LEU A 141 -2.89 8.30 7.45
CA LEU A 141 -3.70 7.71 8.51
C LEU A 141 -3.06 7.92 9.88
N VAL A 142 -1.78 7.56 10.06
CA VAL A 142 -1.11 7.78 11.36
C VAL A 142 -0.92 9.27 11.66
N ALA A 143 -0.66 10.09 10.64
CA ALA A 143 -0.48 11.52 10.80
C ALA A 143 -1.74 12.26 11.26
N GLN A 144 -2.90 11.85 10.76
CA GLN A 144 -4.18 12.37 11.25
C GLN A 144 -4.34 12.07 12.74
N GLN A 145 -4.09 10.83 13.15
CA GLN A 145 -4.22 10.40 14.54
C GLN A 145 -3.25 11.14 15.47
N MET A 146 -2.00 11.34 15.04
CA MET A 146 -1.00 12.14 15.74
C MET A 146 -1.45 13.60 15.90
N SER A 147 -1.93 14.20 14.80
CA SER A 147 -2.37 15.60 14.77
C SER A 147 -3.56 15.83 15.71
N ASP A 148 -4.50 14.87 15.80
CA ASP A 148 -5.68 14.95 16.65
C ASP A 148 -5.38 14.96 18.16
N VAL A 149 -4.25 14.36 18.54
CA VAL A 149 -3.76 14.30 19.93
C VAL A 149 -2.62 15.29 20.22
N GLY A 150 -2.14 16.04 19.23
CA GLY A 150 -1.12 17.09 19.41
C GLY A 150 0.33 16.64 19.32
N ILE A 151 0.58 15.44 18.78
CA ILE A 151 1.91 15.00 18.33
C ILE A 151 2.23 15.72 17.01
N ASN A 152 3.47 16.14 16.81
CA ASN A 152 3.86 16.96 15.65
C ASN A 152 5.19 16.55 14.99
N VAL A 153 5.89 15.56 15.54
CA VAL A 153 7.08 14.93 14.93
C VAL A 153 6.92 13.42 15.02
N ASP A 154 7.27 12.73 13.94
CA ASP A 154 7.37 11.28 13.93
C ASP A 154 8.78 10.88 13.52
N PHE A 155 9.39 10.00 14.30
CA PHE A 155 10.70 9.41 14.04
C PHE A 155 10.56 8.28 13.02
N ALA A 156 10.01 8.61 11.87
CA ALA A 156 9.78 7.74 10.75
C ALA A 156 9.87 8.53 9.43
N PRO A 157 10.15 7.84 8.32
CA PRO A 157 10.43 6.40 8.22
C PRO A 157 11.92 6.05 8.30
N SER A 158 12.23 4.76 8.45
CA SER A 158 13.57 4.25 8.14
C SER A 158 13.77 4.19 6.62
N LEU A 159 14.88 4.77 6.15
CA LEU A 159 15.37 4.69 4.78
C LEU A 159 16.60 3.77 4.66
N ASP A 160 16.84 2.93 5.67
CA ASP A 160 17.84 1.89 5.61
C ASP A 160 17.44 0.84 4.55
N LEU A 161 18.43 0.26 3.88
CA LEU A 161 18.21 -0.87 2.99
C LEU A 161 18.08 -2.16 3.80
N PHE A 162 17.14 -3.01 3.40
CA PHE A 162 16.96 -4.34 3.97
C PHE A 162 18.03 -5.31 3.47
N ASP A 163 18.76 -5.95 4.39
CA ASP A 163 19.55 -7.15 4.10
C ASP A 163 18.84 -8.37 4.72
N PRO A 164 18.45 -9.39 3.94
CA PRO A 164 17.88 -10.64 4.45
C PRO A 164 18.75 -11.39 5.46
N LYS A 165 20.05 -11.07 5.53
CA LYS A 165 20.98 -11.63 6.53
C LYS A 165 21.04 -10.80 7.81
N ASN A 166 20.40 -9.62 7.85
CA ASN A 166 20.40 -8.72 8.99
C ASN A 166 19.01 -8.64 9.64
N PRO A 167 18.78 -9.37 10.76
CA PRO A 167 17.47 -9.43 11.42
C PRO A 167 17.10 -8.14 12.16
N ILE A 168 18.01 -7.20 12.36
CA ILE A 168 17.80 -5.99 13.19
C ILE A 168 16.91 -4.97 12.46
N LEU A 169 17.07 -4.85 11.13
CA LEU A 169 16.35 -3.88 10.30
C LEU A 169 15.08 -4.47 9.68
N ALA A 170 15.16 -5.70 9.15
CA ALA A 170 14.03 -6.54 8.71
C ALA A 170 12.79 -5.79 8.20
N THR A 171 11.61 -5.97 8.82
CA THR A 171 10.34 -5.40 8.33
C THR A 171 10.19 -3.89 8.53
N ARG A 172 11.16 -3.22 9.17
CA ARG A 172 11.19 -1.76 9.36
C ARG A 172 11.67 -1.00 8.12
N CYS A 173 12.38 -1.69 7.23
CA CYS A 173 12.81 -1.16 5.94
C CYS A 173 11.71 -1.36 4.88
N PHE A 174 11.61 -0.45 3.92
CA PHE A 174 10.69 -0.64 2.79
C PHE A 174 11.18 -1.71 1.80
N GLY A 175 12.47 -1.99 1.70
CA GLY A 175 12.97 -3.00 0.78
C GLY A 175 14.50 -3.04 0.71
N ALA A 176 15.02 -3.89 -0.17
CA ALA A 176 16.47 -4.10 -0.32
C ALA A 176 17.12 -3.18 -1.36
N THR A 177 16.34 -2.51 -2.22
CA THR A 177 16.86 -1.67 -3.30
C THR A 177 16.67 -0.18 -3.01
N PRO A 178 17.63 0.68 -3.39
CA PRO A 178 17.52 2.12 -3.20
C PRO A 178 16.28 2.74 -3.83
N GLU A 179 15.85 2.24 -4.97
CA GLU A 179 14.70 2.75 -5.73
C GLU A 179 13.40 2.58 -4.94
N ILE A 180 13.12 1.36 -4.44
CA ILE A 180 11.92 1.06 -3.66
C ILE A 180 11.92 1.87 -2.36
N VAL A 181 13.06 1.93 -1.67
CA VAL A 181 13.20 2.64 -0.40
C VAL A 181 13.04 4.15 -0.59
N SER A 182 13.60 4.72 -1.66
CA SER A 182 13.43 6.13 -2.01
C SER A 182 11.96 6.45 -2.26
N ASP A 183 11.31 5.71 -3.16
CA ASP A 183 9.94 5.99 -3.60
C ASP A 183 8.95 5.85 -2.44
N CYS A 184 9.00 4.74 -1.72
CA CYS A 184 8.09 4.45 -0.61
C CYS A 184 8.37 5.36 0.61
N GLY A 185 9.65 5.58 0.94
CA GLY A 185 10.04 6.41 2.06
C GLY A 185 9.71 7.88 1.88
N ILE A 186 9.92 8.43 0.67
CA ILE A 186 9.52 9.81 0.34
C ILE A 186 7.99 9.93 0.34
N ALA A 187 7.27 8.94 -0.21
CA ALA A 187 5.81 8.93 -0.17
C ALA A 187 5.26 8.91 1.27
N PHE A 188 5.84 8.08 2.15
CA PHE A 188 5.50 8.04 3.57
C PHE A 188 5.75 9.41 4.24
N CYS A 189 6.92 10.03 4.00
CA CYS A 189 7.22 11.38 4.51
C CYS A 189 6.18 12.42 4.07
N LYS A 190 5.77 12.40 2.79
CA LYS A 190 4.77 13.30 2.23
C LYS A 190 3.38 13.06 2.85
N GLY A 191 3.04 11.80 3.13
CA GLY A 191 1.82 11.44 3.84
C GLY A 191 1.78 12.02 5.25
N LEU A 192 2.89 11.92 6.01
CA LEU A 192 3.03 12.54 7.33
C LEU A 192 2.83 14.06 7.28
N MET A 193 3.51 14.71 6.34
CA MET A 193 3.45 16.16 6.18
C MET A 193 2.06 16.69 5.79
N SER A 194 1.21 15.87 5.18
CA SER A 194 -0.15 16.28 4.78
C SER A 194 -1.06 16.66 5.96
N TYR A 195 -0.75 16.17 7.18
CA TYR A 195 -1.40 16.55 8.45
C TYR A 195 -0.50 17.37 9.37
N GLY A 196 0.63 17.87 8.85
CA GLY A 196 1.58 18.70 9.57
C GLY A 196 2.47 17.96 10.56
N ILE A 197 2.62 16.65 10.39
CA ILE A 197 3.60 15.86 11.13
C ILE A 197 4.95 15.96 10.40
N MET A 198 6.00 16.30 11.13
CA MET A 198 7.35 16.38 10.58
C MET A 198 8.02 15.00 10.58
N PRO A 199 8.36 14.44 9.41
CA PRO A 199 9.08 13.18 9.33
C PRO A 199 10.55 13.37 9.70
N VAL A 200 11.13 12.34 10.33
CA VAL A 200 12.57 12.24 10.58
C VAL A 200 13.08 10.99 9.88
N ILE A 201 13.76 11.17 8.75
CA ILE A 201 14.37 10.06 8.01
C ILE A 201 15.57 9.51 8.79
N LYS A 202 15.68 8.18 8.88
CA LYS A 202 16.71 7.50 9.71
C LYS A 202 17.12 6.15 9.11
N HIS A 203 18.24 5.54 9.48
CA HIS A 203 19.32 6.06 10.30
C HIS A 203 20.50 6.36 9.37
N TYR A 204 20.70 7.63 9.01
CA TYR A 204 21.76 8.00 8.07
C TYR A 204 23.13 7.63 8.65
N PRO A 205 24.10 7.15 7.84
CA PRO A 205 24.06 6.90 6.37
C PRO A 205 23.40 5.60 5.87
N GLY A 206 22.96 4.71 6.76
CA GLY A 206 22.44 3.39 6.40
C GLY A 206 23.14 2.27 7.19
N LEU A 207 22.39 1.55 8.03
CA LEU A 207 22.92 0.49 8.90
C LEU A 207 23.11 -0.89 8.21
N MET A 208 22.75 -1.03 6.93
CA MET A 208 22.73 -2.33 6.21
C MET A 208 24.02 -3.14 6.37
N LEU A 209 25.18 -2.48 6.35
CA LEU A 209 26.51 -3.11 6.40
C LEU A 209 27.06 -3.32 7.82
N GLY A 210 26.34 -2.87 8.85
CA GLY A 210 26.72 -3.08 10.24
C GLY A 210 26.36 -4.47 10.72
N LYS A 211 27.33 -5.26 11.17
CA LYS A 211 27.09 -6.50 11.93
C LYS A 211 27.06 -6.14 13.42
N GLY A 212 25.88 -6.21 14.06
CA GLY A 212 25.71 -5.96 15.50
C GLY A 212 24.62 -4.93 15.83
N ASP A 213 24.34 -4.73 17.12
CA ASP A 213 23.35 -3.77 17.59
C ASP A 213 24.04 -2.56 18.26
N THR A 214 23.84 -1.36 17.72
CA THR A 214 24.42 -0.12 18.24
C THR A 214 24.01 0.21 19.68
N HIS A 215 22.96 -0.44 20.21
CA HIS A 215 22.59 -0.32 21.63
C HIS A 215 23.66 -0.89 22.57
N PHE A 216 24.39 -1.91 22.12
CA PHE A 216 25.31 -2.69 22.96
C PHE A 216 26.75 -2.70 22.42
N ASP A 217 26.94 -2.58 21.10
CA ASP A 217 28.23 -2.79 20.44
C ASP A 217 28.76 -1.52 19.75
N LYS A 218 30.08 -1.40 19.69
CA LYS A 218 30.76 -0.47 18.79
C LYS A 218 30.72 -1.04 17.38
N ILE A 219 29.93 -0.43 16.49
CA ILE A 219 29.81 -0.87 15.10
C ILE A 219 30.74 -0.06 14.21
N GLU A 220 31.70 -0.75 13.57
CA GLU A 220 32.54 -0.22 12.51
C GLU A 220 32.09 -0.77 11.16
N ILE A 221 31.79 0.14 10.21
CA ILE A 221 31.37 -0.19 8.86
C ILE A 221 32.52 0.12 7.90
N ASN A 222 33.15 -0.95 7.42
CA ASN A 222 34.24 -0.93 6.45
C ASN A 222 33.72 -1.13 5.02
N ALA A 223 32.77 -0.29 4.61
CA ALA A 223 32.21 -0.29 3.26
C ALA A 223 33.20 0.27 2.22
N THR A 224 33.21 -0.29 1.02
CA THR A 224 33.75 0.36 -0.18
C THR A 224 32.98 1.65 -0.48
N GLN A 225 33.53 2.53 -1.34
CA GLN A 225 32.83 3.75 -1.73
C GLN A 225 31.52 3.47 -2.47
N GLU A 226 31.52 2.44 -3.32
CA GLU A 226 30.33 2.02 -4.07
C GLU A 226 29.22 1.50 -3.15
N GLU A 227 29.55 0.63 -2.19
CA GLU A 227 28.59 0.14 -1.20
C GLU A 227 28.04 1.27 -0.32
N PHE A 228 28.89 2.22 0.07
CA PHE A 228 28.47 3.40 0.81
C PHE A 228 27.48 4.26 0.00
N ASP A 229 27.82 4.59 -1.25
CA ASP A 229 26.98 5.41 -2.11
C ASP A 229 25.65 4.71 -2.44
N HIS A 230 25.65 3.38 -2.57
CA HIS A 230 24.45 2.57 -2.73
C HIS A 230 23.49 2.70 -1.54
N ASN A 231 24.01 2.56 -0.31
CA ASN A 231 23.23 2.68 0.93
C ASN A 231 22.74 4.10 1.21
N GLU A 232 23.52 5.11 0.83
CA GLU A 232 23.19 6.51 1.09
C GLU A 232 22.11 7.04 0.13
N LYS A 233 21.95 6.41 -1.04
CA LYS A 233 21.13 6.90 -2.15
C LYS A 233 19.69 7.27 -1.75
N PRO A 234 18.96 6.49 -0.93
CA PRO A 234 17.62 6.87 -0.47
C PRO A 234 17.59 8.16 0.36
N PHE A 235 18.59 8.36 1.23
CA PHE A 235 18.71 9.59 2.01
C PHE A 235 18.98 10.80 1.11
N ILE A 236 19.88 10.66 0.12
CA ILE A 236 20.16 11.76 -0.82
C ILE A 236 18.93 12.11 -1.66
N ALA A 237 18.15 11.11 -2.11
CA ALA A 237 16.88 11.34 -2.80
C ALA A 237 15.91 12.16 -1.92
N ALA A 238 15.74 11.74 -0.66
CA ALA A 238 14.94 12.44 0.34
C ALA A 238 15.41 13.89 0.62
N LEU A 239 16.72 14.14 0.68
CA LEU A 239 17.27 15.48 0.89
C LEU A 239 17.07 16.40 -0.32
N ARG A 240 17.09 15.86 -1.54
CA ARG A 240 16.77 16.61 -2.77
C ARG A 240 15.31 17.09 -2.78
N GLU A 241 14.41 16.30 -2.21
CA GLU A 241 13.00 16.66 -1.94
C GLU A 241 12.84 17.68 -0.79
N LYS A 242 13.94 18.14 -0.21
CA LYS A 242 13.98 19.14 0.89
C LYS A 242 13.25 18.68 2.16
N LEU A 243 13.28 17.38 2.46
CA LEU A 243 12.77 16.87 3.73
C LEU A 243 13.49 17.53 4.93
N PRO A 244 12.76 17.80 6.03
CA PRO A 244 13.18 18.80 7.01
C PRO A 244 14.19 18.29 8.05
N ILE A 245 14.12 17.02 8.45
CA ILE A 245 14.87 16.48 9.59
C ILE A 245 15.48 15.12 9.22
N ILE A 246 16.73 14.89 9.60
CA ILE A 246 17.44 13.61 9.45
C ILE A 246 18.01 13.18 10.80
N MET A 247 17.89 11.89 11.12
CA MET A 247 18.54 11.26 12.25
C MET A 247 19.81 10.53 11.80
N ILE A 248 20.92 10.78 12.49
CA ILE A 248 22.23 10.21 12.21
C ILE A 248 22.56 9.16 13.28
N GLY A 249 22.85 7.93 12.84
CA GLY A 249 23.20 6.81 13.72
C GLY A 249 24.60 6.89 14.35
N HIS A 250 24.89 5.95 15.25
CA HIS A 250 26.14 5.91 16.02
C HIS A 250 27.24 5.02 15.43
N ALA A 251 27.00 4.35 14.30
CA ALA A 251 28.04 3.56 13.63
C ALA A 251 29.20 4.43 13.13
N GLN A 252 30.40 3.85 13.07
CA GLN A 252 31.60 4.47 12.51
C GLN A 252 31.76 4.04 11.05
N TYR A 253 32.07 4.98 10.17
CA TYR A 253 32.21 4.71 8.74
C TYR A 253 33.60 5.15 8.27
N LYS A 254 34.27 4.28 7.50
CA LYS A 254 35.59 4.57 6.91
C LYS A 254 35.62 5.93 6.18
N GLN A 255 34.53 6.30 5.53
CA GLN A 255 34.34 7.55 4.77
C GLN A 255 34.37 8.81 5.67
N PHE A 256 33.98 8.69 6.95
CA PHE A 256 33.90 9.81 7.89
C PHE A 256 35.01 9.81 8.95
N GLY A 257 35.72 8.70 9.10
CA GLY A 257 36.86 8.55 10.03
C GLY A 257 36.49 7.81 11.31
N PRO A 258 37.33 7.88 12.35
CA PRO A 258 37.29 6.98 13.51
C PRO A 258 36.25 7.37 14.59
N ILE A 259 35.40 8.36 14.31
CA ILE A 259 34.35 8.81 15.24
C ILE A 259 32.97 8.39 14.73
N PRO A 260 31.99 8.18 15.62
CA PRO A 260 30.60 7.93 15.24
C PRO A 260 30.07 8.96 14.23
N ALA A 261 29.26 8.53 13.26
CA ALA A 261 28.67 9.44 12.28
C ALA A 261 27.90 10.59 12.95
N SER A 262 27.13 10.28 13.99
CA SER A 262 26.41 11.21 14.89
C SER A 262 27.27 12.24 15.65
N ARG A 263 28.61 12.16 15.55
CA ARG A 263 29.54 13.15 16.11
C ARG A 263 30.34 13.87 15.03
N SER A 264 30.25 13.46 13.77
CA SER A 264 31.18 13.89 12.72
C SER A 264 30.72 15.16 12.00
N GLY A 265 31.55 16.22 12.04
CA GLY A 265 31.30 17.43 11.24
C GLY A 265 31.37 17.19 9.72
N LYS A 266 32.06 16.14 9.28
CA LYS A 266 32.11 15.74 7.85
C LYS A 266 30.74 15.28 7.36
N VAL A 267 29.98 14.58 8.19
CA VAL A 267 28.60 14.17 7.91
C VAL A 267 27.72 15.39 7.69
N ILE A 268 27.75 16.35 8.62
CA ILE A 268 26.96 17.59 8.52
C ILE A 268 27.31 18.37 7.25
N LYS A 269 28.61 18.52 6.94
CA LYS A 269 29.08 19.20 5.72
C LYS A 269 28.54 18.52 4.46
N ARG A 270 28.55 17.19 4.38
CA ARG A 270 28.01 16.42 3.25
C ARG A 270 26.51 16.62 3.10
N LEU A 271 25.74 16.44 4.18
CA LEU A 271 24.28 16.56 4.16
C LEU A 271 23.80 17.96 3.74
N LYS A 272 24.47 19.00 4.24
CA LYS A 272 24.11 20.40 3.92
C LYS A 272 24.39 20.80 2.46
N GLN A 273 25.17 20.02 1.70
CA GLN A 273 25.32 20.22 0.24
C GLN A 273 24.01 19.95 -0.51
N TYR A 274 23.22 18.97 -0.06
CA TYR A 274 21.95 18.60 -0.70
C TYR A 274 20.77 19.40 -0.14
N ASN A 275 20.80 19.66 1.17
CA ASN A 275 19.81 20.48 1.84
C ASN A 275 20.47 21.39 2.88
N ALA A 276 20.87 22.60 2.47
CA ALA A 276 21.39 23.63 3.38
C ALA A 276 20.42 23.95 4.54
N ASN A 277 19.14 23.61 4.35
CA ASN A 277 18.09 23.87 5.31
C ASN A 277 17.80 22.71 6.29
N LEU A 278 18.52 21.61 6.21
CA LEU A 278 18.31 20.42 7.01
C LEU A 278 18.50 20.66 8.52
N ILE A 279 17.69 19.99 9.34
CA ILE A 279 17.88 19.82 10.78
C ILE A 279 18.51 18.45 11.01
N ALA A 280 19.73 18.42 11.56
CA ALA A 280 20.43 17.20 11.91
C ALA A 280 20.20 16.86 13.39
N VAL A 281 19.65 15.68 13.66
CA VAL A 281 19.47 15.13 15.00
C VAL A 281 20.30 13.85 15.18
N THR A 282 20.88 13.64 16.35
CA THR A 282 21.53 12.36 16.66
C THR A 282 20.50 11.28 16.93
N ASP A 283 20.86 10.02 16.74
CA ASP A 283 20.21 8.91 17.45
C ASP A 283 20.43 9.04 18.97
N ASP A 284 19.85 8.15 19.77
CA ASP A 284 19.82 8.28 21.24
C ASP A 284 21.22 8.21 21.88
N ILE A 285 21.67 9.34 22.45
CA ILE A 285 23.00 9.45 23.06
C ILE A 285 23.17 8.59 24.32
N ALA A 286 22.10 7.96 24.82
CA ALA A 286 22.17 6.96 25.88
C ALA A 286 22.80 5.63 25.41
N MET A 287 22.87 5.39 24.10
CA MET A 287 23.47 4.19 23.51
C MET A 287 25.01 4.20 23.66
N GLN A 288 25.59 3.02 23.94
CA GLN A 288 27.03 2.92 24.25
C GLN A 288 27.93 3.37 23.08
N ALA A 289 27.50 3.13 21.85
CA ALA A 289 28.23 3.49 20.64
C ALA A 289 28.46 5.02 20.46
N TYR A 290 27.70 5.87 21.14
CA TYR A 290 27.81 7.33 21.00
C TYR A 290 29.07 7.89 21.69
N ASN A 291 29.20 7.63 23.00
CA ASN A 291 30.23 8.25 23.81
C ASN A 291 31.55 7.45 23.82
N ASN A 292 31.52 6.15 23.49
CA ASN A 292 32.70 5.27 23.51
C ASN A 292 33.49 5.39 24.82
N GLY A 293 32.79 5.41 25.96
CA GLY A 293 33.40 5.55 27.29
C GLY A 293 33.87 6.96 27.66
N GLN A 294 33.72 7.95 26.77
CA GLN A 294 34.02 9.35 27.05
C GLN A 294 32.90 10.01 27.87
N ASP A 295 33.23 11.14 28.51
CA ASP A 295 32.24 11.95 29.22
C ASP A 295 31.12 12.44 28.28
N LEU A 296 29.88 12.18 28.68
CA LEU A 296 28.71 12.46 27.85
C LEU A 296 28.52 13.97 27.59
N SER A 297 28.84 14.84 28.56
CA SER A 297 28.68 16.29 28.37
C SER A 297 29.67 16.84 27.33
N ASN A 298 30.91 16.34 27.33
CA ASN A 298 31.92 16.74 26.36
C ASN A 298 31.56 16.29 24.94
N THR A 299 31.10 15.04 24.78
CA THR A 299 30.71 14.50 23.46
C THR A 299 29.47 15.20 22.90
N VAL A 300 28.49 15.57 23.74
CA VAL A 300 27.34 16.40 23.30
C VAL A 300 27.80 17.78 22.81
N ILE A 301 28.68 18.46 23.56
CA ILE A 301 29.22 19.76 23.14
C ILE A 301 30.02 19.63 21.82
N GLU A 302 30.78 18.54 21.65
CA GLU A 302 31.47 18.25 20.40
C GLU A 302 30.50 18.12 19.22
N SER A 303 29.43 17.32 19.36
CA SER A 303 28.40 17.17 18.31
C SER A 303 27.77 18.50 17.94
N ILE A 304 27.42 19.34 18.93
CA ILE A 304 26.85 20.67 18.66
C ILE A 304 27.85 21.56 17.92
N ASN A 305 29.12 21.59 18.34
CA ASN A 305 30.18 22.33 17.64
C ASN A 305 30.38 21.84 16.20
N ASN A 306 30.20 20.55 15.96
CA ASN A 306 30.31 19.93 14.64
C ASN A 306 29.07 20.18 13.76
N GLY A 307 28.06 20.88 14.27
CA GLY A 307 26.94 21.41 13.50
C GLY A 307 25.64 20.59 13.58
N PHE A 308 25.54 19.69 14.56
CA PHE A 308 24.27 19.04 14.91
C PHE A 308 23.32 20.04 15.58
N ASP A 309 22.05 19.99 15.19
CA ASP A 309 21.04 20.94 15.64
C ASP A 309 20.33 20.44 16.91
N LEU A 310 20.16 19.13 17.04
CA LEU A 310 19.47 18.48 18.15
C LEU A 310 20.18 17.17 18.56
N VAL A 311 20.07 16.79 19.83
CA VAL A 311 20.47 15.49 20.38
C VAL A 311 19.29 14.83 21.09
N ILE A 312 19.12 13.53 20.93
CA ILE A 312 18.10 12.74 21.64
C ILE A 312 18.71 12.16 22.90
N TYR A 313 18.01 12.23 24.04
CA TYR A 313 18.47 11.60 25.28
C TYR A 313 17.34 10.89 26.04
N SER A 314 17.36 9.55 25.99
CA SER A 314 16.51 8.72 26.85
C SER A 314 17.20 8.39 28.15
N ALA A 315 16.74 9.01 29.24
CA ALA A 315 17.25 8.74 30.57
C ALA A 315 16.18 9.04 31.62
N PRO A 316 16.31 8.52 32.84
CA PRO A 316 15.53 8.98 33.99
C PRO A 316 15.61 10.51 34.16
N PRO A 317 14.56 11.17 34.67
CA PRO A 317 14.45 12.62 34.74
C PRO A 317 15.62 13.28 35.48
N GLU A 318 16.17 12.63 36.51
CA GLU A 318 17.29 13.13 37.29
C GLU A 318 18.56 13.24 36.44
N LYS A 319 18.85 12.22 35.63
CA LYS A 319 20.02 12.21 34.73
C LYS A 319 19.89 13.25 33.62
N GLN A 320 18.67 13.45 33.10
CA GLN A 320 18.39 14.50 32.11
C GLN A 320 18.70 15.90 32.67
N ILE A 321 18.20 16.19 33.89
CA ILE A 321 18.45 17.45 34.58
C ILE A 321 19.95 17.64 34.84
N GLN A 322 20.63 16.62 35.39
CA GLN A 322 22.05 16.66 35.71
C GLN A 322 22.93 16.95 34.48
N LEU A 323 22.64 16.31 33.34
CA LEU A 323 23.40 16.53 32.11
C LEU A 323 23.23 17.96 31.59
N ILE A 324 21.99 18.46 31.53
CA ILE A 324 21.69 19.83 31.08
C ILE A 324 22.34 20.86 32.00
N GLU A 325 22.29 20.66 33.32
CA GLU A 325 22.95 21.54 34.29
C GLU A 325 24.48 21.50 34.16
N LYS A 326 25.06 20.33 33.88
CA LYS A 326 26.51 20.17 33.65
C LYS A 326 26.93 20.92 32.37
N ILE A 327 26.17 20.78 31.28
CA ILE A 327 26.43 21.48 30.02
C ILE A 327 26.23 22.98 30.19
N ASN A 328 25.19 23.44 30.89
CA ASN A 328 24.98 24.86 31.18
C ASN A 328 26.18 25.47 31.93
N ARG A 329 26.73 24.75 32.92
CA ARG A 329 27.95 25.16 33.63
C ARG A 329 29.15 25.27 32.67
N GLN A 330 29.31 24.33 31.75
CA GLN A 330 30.39 24.35 30.76
C GLN A 330 30.21 25.47 29.72
N ILE A 331 29.00 25.71 29.20
CA ILE A 331 28.71 26.71 28.17
C ILE A 331 28.82 28.14 28.71
N ASN A 332 28.38 28.40 29.94
CA ASN A 332 28.51 29.72 30.56
C ASN A 332 29.97 30.18 30.77
N SER A 333 30.95 29.30 30.52
CA SER A 333 32.38 29.63 30.48
C SER A 333 32.91 30.07 29.10
N LYS A 334 32.11 30.01 28.01
CA LYS A 334 32.53 30.29 26.62
C LYS A 334 31.56 31.23 25.87
N LYS A 335 32.11 32.17 25.07
CA LYS A 335 31.45 33.44 24.69
C LYS A 335 30.46 33.45 23.49
N ASN A 336 30.15 32.34 22.78
CA ASN A 336 29.53 32.45 21.44
C ASN A 336 28.52 31.36 20.96
N TYR A 337 27.58 30.92 21.80
CA TYR A 337 26.54 29.91 21.44
C TYR A 337 25.12 30.40 21.00
N PRO A 338 24.61 31.61 21.32
CA PRO A 338 23.18 31.95 21.14
C PRO A 338 22.59 32.05 19.71
N ASN A 339 23.42 32.24 18.67
CA ASN A 339 22.91 32.58 17.32
C ASN A 339 22.46 31.38 16.47
N VAL A 340 23.01 30.18 16.68
CA VAL A 340 22.67 28.96 15.90
C VAL A 340 21.25 28.48 16.24
N ILE A 341 20.93 28.43 17.54
CA ILE A 341 19.61 28.00 18.06
C ILE A 341 18.49 28.92 17.54
N LYS A 342 18.72 30.24 17.57
CA LYS A 342 17.73 31.24 17.12
C LYS A 342 17.38 31.07 15.63
N ASN A 343 18.37 30.78 14.79
CA ASN A 343 18.15 30.55 13.35
C ASN A 343 17.43 29.24 13.07
N ASN A 344 17.74 28.16 13.81
CA ASN A 344 17.04 26.88 13.72
C ASN A 344 15.56 27.00 14.14
N LEU A 345 15.27 27.77 15.18
CA LEU A 345 13.90 28.03 15.64
C LEU A 345 13.08 28.86 14.65
N ILE A 346 13.68 29.84 13.97
CA ILE A 346 13.00 30.63 12.92
C ILE A 346 12.64 29.74 11.72
N LYS A 347 13.54 28.85 11.33
CA LYS A 347 13.34 27.90 10.24
C LYS A 347 12.25 26.87 10.57
N LEU A 348 12.23 26.37 11.80
CA LEU A 348 11.19 25.49 12.33
C LEU A 348 9.80 26.17 12.29
N LYS A 349 9.70 27.45 12.69
CA LYS A 349 8.47 28.26 12.56
C LYS A 349 7.97 28.34 11.11
N GLN A 350 8.88 28.60 10.16
CA GLN A 350 8.50 28.73 8.74
C GLN A 350 7.95 27.42 8.15
N ASN A 351 8.39 26.27 8.64
CA ASN A 351 7.90 24.96 8.18
C ASN A 351 6.56 24.58 8.81
N LEU A 352 6.36 24.84 10.11
CA LEU A 352 5.06 24.63 10.79
C LEU A 352 3.93 25.47 10.18
N ILE A 353 4.23 26.67 9.69
CA ILE A 353 3.24 27.56 9.04
C ILE A 353 2.83 27.06 7.64
N LYS A 354 3.71 26.36 6.93
CA LYS A 354 3.45 25.85 5.56
C LYS A 354 2.55 24.61 5.55
N ALA A 355 2.51 23.86 6.64
CA ALA A 355 1.66 22.67 6.79
C ALA A 355 0.21 23.06 7.14
N LYS A 356 -0.51 23.63 6.17
CA LYS A 356 -1.96 23.86 6.31
C LYS A 356 -2.72 22.54 6.19
N LYS A 357 -3.62 22.33 7.16
CA LYS A 357 -4.52 21.19 7.36
C LYS A 357 -5.32 20.83 6.09
N ILE A 358 -4.99 19.71 5.44
CA ILE A 358 -5.96 19.04 4.56
C ILE A 358 -6.78 18.13 5.48
N ILE A 359 -7.97 18.59 5.86
CA ILE A 359 -8.91 17.75 6.61
C ILE A 359 -9.56 16.80 5.61
N LEU A 360 -8.98 15.61 5.42
CA LEU A 360 -9.67 14.50 4.79
C LEU A 360 -10.44 13.76 5.89
N ASN A 361 -11.73 13.52 5.67
CA ASN A 361 -12.49 12.57 6.48
C ASN A 361 -12.08 11.15 6.03
N LEU A 362 -10.93 10.69 6.52
CA LEU A 362 -10.53 9.29 6.38
C LEU A 362 -11.37 8.46 7.36
N ASP A 363 -11.96 7.38 6.86
CA ASP A 363 -12.45 6.32 7.72
C ASP A 363 -11.24 5.46 8.08
N GLU A 364 -10.68 5.72 9.27
CA GLU A 364 -9.42 5.13 9.71
C GLU A 364 -9.45 3.59 9.69
N LYS A 365 -10.56 2.99 10.11
CA LYS A 365 -10.73 1.53 10.17
C LYS A 365 -10.85 0.95 8.77
N GLU A 366 -11.61 1.60 7.89
CA GLU A 366 -11.71 1.17 6.50
C GLU A 366 -10.34 1.24 5.81
N VAL A 367 -9.61 2.34 5.98
CA VAL A 367 -8.27 2.53 5.38
C VAL A 367 -7.29 1.48 5.89
N ALA A 368 -7.19 1.27 7.20
CA ALA A 368 -6.28 0.27 7.76
C ALA A 368 -6.62 -1.15 7.29
N SER A 369 -7.91 -1.49 7.20
CA SER A 369 -8.37 -2.78 6.67
C SER A 369 -8.00 -2.96 5.19
N GLN A 370 -8.13 -1.91 4.37
CA GLN A 370 -7.72 -1.96 2.96
C GLN A 370 -6.20 -2.10 2.81
N LEU A 371 -5.43 -1.31 3.56
CA LEU A 371 -3.96 -1.39 3.57
C LEU A 371 -3.51 -2.80 3.99
N ALA A 372 -4.10 -3.37 5.04
CA ALA A 372 -3.83 -4.73 5.48
C ALA A 372 -4.13 -5.78 4.40
N LYS A 373 -5.27 -5.66 3.70
CA LYS A 373 -5.61 -6.57 2.60
C LYS A 373 -4.58 -6.52 1.46
N LYS A 374 -4.14 -5.33 1.07
CA LYS A 374 -3.14 -5.15 -0.01
C LYS A 374 -1.72 -5.54 0.42
N ALA A 375 -1.37 -5.28 1.68
CA ALA A 375 -0.08 -5.62 2.28
C ALA A 375 0.15 -7.14 2.34
N LEU A 376 -0.93 -7.94 2.43
CA LEU A 376 -0.89 -9.40 2.20
C LEU A 376 -0.84 -9.70 0.70
N TYR A 377 0.30 -9.37 0.10
CA TYR A 377 0.54 -9.55 -1.33
C TYR A 377 0.62 -11.03 -1.75
N GLN A 378 0.83 -11.96 -0.80
CA GLN A 378 1.07 -13.37 -1.09
C GLN A 378 -0.20 -14.12 -1.49
N LYS A 379 -0.09 -15.02 -2.47
CA LYS A 379 -1.12 -16.04 -2.75
C LYS A 379 -1.10 -17.04 -1.60
N ILE A 380 -2.04 -16.87 -0.67
CA ILE A 380 -2.25 -17.76 0.47
C ILE A 380 -3.30 -18.78 0.04
N ASN A 381 -2.97 -20.07 0.14
CA ASN A 381 -3.95 -21.12 -0.18
C ASN A 381 -5.07 -21.06 0.86
N SER A 382 -6.31 -21.09 0.36
CA SER A 382 -7.47 -21.21 1.21
C SER A 382 -7.53 -22.61 1.81
N ILE A 383 -7.95 -22.70 3.06
CA ILE A 383 -8.23 -23.95 3.73
C ILE A 383 -9.74 -24.12 3.80
N ASP A 384 -10.22 -25.25 3.30
CA ASP A 384 -11.53 -25.75 3.68
C ASP A 384 -11.41 -26.41 5.05
N PHE A 385 -12.11 -25.83 6.02
CA PHE A 385 -12.12 -26.28 7.40
C PHE A 385 -13.19 -27.34 7.69
N SER A 386 -14.07 -27.62 6.73
CA SER A 386 -15.19 -28.55 6.87
C SER A 386 -14.65 -29.97 7.14
N ASP A 387 -15.01 -30.54 8.29
CA ASP A 387 -14.60 -31.89 8.73
C ASP A 387 -13.07 -32.08 8.85
N LYS A 388 -12.33 -31.00 9.17
CA LYS A 388 -10.87 -31.00 9.32
C LYS A 388 -10.41 -30.76 10.76
N ASN A 389 -9.52 -31.64 11.25
CA ASN A 389 -8.86 -31.48 12.53
C ASN A 389 -7.72 -30.45 12.41
N THR A 390 -7.79 -29.39 13.22
CA THR A 390 -6.79 -28.31 13.16
C THR A 390 -6.10 -28.17 14.52
N VAL A 391 -4.80 -27.89 14.51
CA VAL A 391 -4.03 -27.53 15.70
C VAL A 391 -3.50 -26.12 15.53
N LEU A 392 -3.55 -25.32 16.59
CA LEU A 392 -2.93 -24.00 16.64
C LEU A 392 -1.82 -23.98 17.70
N ILE A 393 -0.59 -23.72 17.27
CA ILE A 393 0.56 -23.45 18.13
C ILE A 393 0.80 -21.93 18.12
N SER A 394 0.62 -21.31 19.28
CA SER A 394 0.64 -19.87 19.46
C SER A 394 1.80 -19.42 20.34
N VAL A 395 2.23 -18.17 20.16
CA VAL A 395 3.27 -17.56 21.01
C VAL A 395 2.60 -16.77 22.14
N ASP A 396 3.10 -16.85 23.37
CA ASP A 396 2.73 -15.88 24.42
C ASP A 396 3.45 -14.55 24.19
N TYR A 397 2.85 -13.71 23.36
CA TYR A 397 3.48 -12.45 23.01
C TYR A 397 3.47 -11.42 24.16
N THR A 398 2.73 -11.64 25.25
CA THR A 398 2.83 -10.77 26.44
C THR A 398 4.24 -10.80 27.03
N LYS A 399 5.00 -11.87 26.74
CA LYS A 399 6.41 -12.01 27.11
C LYS A 399 7.34 -11.21 26.20
N ILE A 400 6.94 -10.94 24.97
CA ILE A 400 7.76 -10.26 23.95
C ILE A 400 7.57 -8.75 24.06
N ARG A 401 6.31 -8.27 24.09
CA ARG A 401 5.96 -6.84 24.07
C ARG A 401 4.65 -6.57 24.83
N PRO A 402 4.36 -5.30 25.18
CA PRO A 402 3.09 -4.90 25.83
C PRO A 402 1.85 -5.05 24.93
N ALA A 403 1.94 -5.75 23.80
CA ALA A 403 0.89 -5.79 22.81
C ALA A 403 -0.33 -6.58 23.32
N GLU A 404 -1.51 -6.10 22.93
CA GLU A 404 -2.84 -6.65 23.19
C GLU A 404 -2.99 -8.02 22.53
N ILE A 405 -2.82 -9.11 23.29
CA ILE A 405 -2.56 -10.40 22.63
C ILE A 405 -3.43 -11.55 23.13
N LEU A 406 -3.95 -11.48 24.33
CA LEU A 406 -4.77 -12.55 24.87
C LEU A 406 -6.13 -11.98 25.27
N ILE A 407 -7.19 -12.57 24.74
CA ILE A 407 -8.58 -12.24 25.08
C ILE A 407 -9.07 -13.23 26.13
N ASP A 408 -9.74 -12.73 27.18
CA ASP A 408 -10.54 -13.58 28.07
C ASP A 408 -11.80 -14.01 27.33
N SER A 409 -11.95 -15.31 27.05
CA SER A 409 -13.15 -15.85 26.41
C SER A 409 -14.16 -16.32 27.44
N GLU A 410 -15.24 -15.56 27.63
CA GLU A 410 -16.39 -16.00 28.44
C GLU A 410 -17.10 -17.24 27.85
N GLU A 411 -16.88 -17.57 26.58
CA GLU A 411 -17.60 -18.62 25.84
C GLU A 411 -16.96 -20.04 25.86
N SER A 412 -15.81 -20.24 26.51
CA SER A 412 -15.22 -21.57 26.67
C SER A 412 -15.34 -22.02 28.12
N ASN A 413 -16.42 -22.74 28.42
CA ASN A 413 -16.53 -23.49 29.68
C ASN A 413 -15.36 -24.50 29.74
N ASN A 414 -14.34 -24.14 30.52
CA ASN A 414 -13.05 -24.77 30.79
C ASN A 414 -11.83 -24.18 30.06
N SER A 415 -10.99 -23.52 30.87
CA SER A 415 -9.56 -23.19 30.67
C SER A 415 -9.16 -22.07 29.70
N GLY A 416 -8.91 -20.88 30.26
CA GLY A 416 -7.75 -20.06 29.86
C GLY A 416 -7.96 -18.99 28.78
N LYS A 417 -7.00 -18.06 28.77
CA LYS A 417 -6.83 -16.99 27.77
C LYS A 417 -6.51 -17.57 26.39
N GLN A 418 -7.09 -17.01 25.32
CA GLN A 418 -6.81 -17.38 23.92
C GLN A 418 -6.18 -16.23 23.12
N THR A 419 -5.43 -16.52 22.04
CA THR A 419 -4.88 -15.45 21.18
C THR A 419 -5.95 -14.76 20.33
N GLN A 420 -5.67 -13.51 19.94
CA GLN A 420 -6.53 -12.76 19.01
C GLN A 420 -6.74 -13.48 17.67
N PHE A 421 -5.73 -14.20 17.18
CA PHE A 421 -5.85 -14.99 15.95
C PHE A 421 -6.81 -16.17 16.14
N ALA A 422 -6.67 -16.92 17.24
CA ALA A 422 -7.59 -18.01 17.58
C ALA A 422 -9.05 -17.51 17.64
N ALA A 423 -9.27 -16.38 18.32
CA ALA A 423 -10.59 -15.76 18.42
C ALA A 423 -11.15 -15.33 17.03
N LEU A 424 -10.30 -14.77 16.15
CA LEU A 424 -10.72 -14.39 14.80
C LEU A 424 -11.01 -15.59 13.91
N LEU A 425 -10.19 -16.64 14.01
CA LEU A 425 -10.39 -17.89 13.29
C LEU A 425 -11.71 -18.55 13.71
N LYS A 426 -12.01 -18.56 15.02
CA LYS A 426 -13.31 -19.01 15.56
C LYS A 426 -14.46 -18.09 15.12
N LYS A 427 -14.27 -16.77 15.06
CA LYS A 427 -15.36 -15.84 14.67
C LYS A 427 -15.69 -15.87 13.17
N ALA A 428 -14.73 -16.19 12.30
CA ALA A 428 -14.96 -16.31 10.86
C ALA A 428 -15.95 -17.45 10.47
N GLN A 429 -16.43 -18.21 11.45
CA GLN A 429 -17.28 -19.41 11.36
C GLN A 429 -18.79 -19.18 11.13
N THR A 430 -19.31 -17.96 10.93
CA THR A 430 -20.77 -17.78 10.80
C THR A 430 -21.42 -18.49 9.60
N ASN A 431 -20.66 -19.16 8.71
CA ASN A 431 -21.20 -19.91 7.57
C ASN A 431 -20.50 -21.27 7.26
N LEU A 432 -19.68 -21.86 8.15
CA LEU A 432 -19.08 -23.20 7.97
C LEU A 432 -19.02 -23.94 9.32
N SER A 433 -19.11 -25.27 9.33
CA SER A 433 -19.08 -26.12 10.53
C SER A 433 -17.90 -25.77 11.47
N ALA A 434 -18.15 -25.80 12.78
CA ALA A 434 -17.20 -25.34 13.79
C ALA A 434 -15.86 -26.08 13.69
N ILE A 435 -14.76 -25.33 13.49
CA ILE A 435 -13.41 -25.90 13.56
C ILE A 435 -13.19 -26.38 14.99
N ASN A 436 -13.00 -27.68 15.18
CA ASN A 436 -12.51 -28.22 16.43
C ASN A 436 -10.99 -28.07 16.44
N PHE A 437 -10.47 -27.07 17.15
CA PHE A 437 -9.03 -26.91 17.34
C PHE A 437 -8.69 -26.57 18.79
N GLY A 438 -7.62 -27.19 19.30
CA GLY A 438 -6.96 -26.79 20.53
C GLY A 438 -5.89 -25.74 20.24
N GLU A 439 -5.73 -24.75 21.12
CA GLU A 439 -4.64 -23.79 21.08
C GLU A 439 -3.57 -24.15 22.12
N PHE A 440 -2.33 -24.28 21.67
CA PHE A 440 -1.16 -24.59 22.48
C PHE A 440 -0.22 -23.37 22.53
N ILE A 441 -0.19 -22.69 23.67
CA ILE A 441 0.56 -21.42 23.83
C ILE A 441 1.95 -21.70 24.42
N LEU A 442 2.99 -21.26 23.72
CA LEU A 442 4.40 -21.42 24.10
C LEU A 442 5.05 -20.09 24.48
N ASP A 443 5.93 -20.12 25.49
CA ASP A 443 6.75 -18.96 25.86
C ASP A 443 7.99 -18.91 24.94
N PRO A 444 8.14 -17.86 24.12
CA PRO A 444 9.25 -17.74 23.16
C PRO A 444 10.62 -17.52 23.81
N LYS A 445 10.68 -17.31 25.13
CA LYS A 445 11.91 -17.05 25.88
C LYS A 445 12.37 -18.24 26.73
N SER A 446 11.60 -19.32 26.79
CA SER A 446 11.85 -20.44 27.71
C SER A 446 12.21 -21.72 26.97
N ASP A 447 13.36 -22.33 27.31
CA ASP A 447 13.75 -23.66 26.82
C ASP A 447 12.74 -24.75 27.24
N GLN A 448 11.97 -24.53 28.31
CA GLN A 448 10.90 -25.44 28.73
C GLN A 448 9.79 -25.55 27.67
N SER A 449 9.63 -24.53 26.82
CA SER A 449 8.69 -24.57 25.68
C SER A 449 9.09 -25.64 24.66
N CYS A 450 10.38 -25.88 24.45
CA CYS A 450 10.84 -26.95 23.55
C CYS A 450 10.44 -28.33 24.10
N LYS A 451 10.64 -28.59 25.40
CA LYS A 451 10.20 -29.84 26.04
C LYS A 451 8.68 -30.05 25.97
N LYS A 452 7.92 -28.98 26.24
CA LYS A 452 6.45 -29.02 26.10
C LYS A 452 6.01 -29.35 24.67
N LEU A 453 6.71 -28.82 23.67
CA LEU A 453 6.45 -29.15 22.26
C LEU A 453 6.84 -30.58 21.93
N GLU A 454 7.92 -31.10 22.51
CA GLU A 454 8.35 -32.50 22.39
C GLU A 454 7.27 -33.44 22.92
N GLU A 455 6.80 -33.23 24.16
CA GLU A 455 5.70 -33.98 24.77
C GLU A 455 4.41 -33.91 23.91
N PHE A 456 4.12 -32.74 23.34
CA PHE A 456 2.99 -32.56 22.42
C PHE A 456 3.16 -33.41 21.15
N ILE A 457 4.35 -33.49 20.58
CA ILE A 457 4.63 -34.32 19.40
C ILE A 457 4.54 -35.81 19.75
N GLU A 458 5.14 -36.22 20.87
CA GLU A 458 5.11 -37.61 21.37
C GLU A 458 3.71 -38.13 21.65
N SER A 459 2.77 -37.25 22.02
CA SER A 459 1.35 -37.60 22.20
C SER A 459 0.66 -38.10 20.92
N GLY A 460 1.26 -37.90 19.75
CA GLY A 460 0.69 -38.23 18.45
C GLY A 460 -0.35 -37.24 17.93
N THR A 461 -0.65 -36.16 18.67
CA THR A 461 -1.61 -35.12 18.27
C THR A 461 -1.32 -34.49 16.89
N PRO A 462 -0.06 -34.16 16.52
CA PRO A 462 0.23 -33.67 15.16
C PRO A 462 -0.12 -34.64 14.03
N ASN A 463 -0.06 -35.96 14.29
CA ASN A 463 -0.33 -36.97 13.26
C ASN A 463 -1.80 -36.97 12.83
N SER A 464 -2.72 -36.72 13.78
CA SER A 464 -4.17 -36.71 13.55
C SER A 464 -4.71 -35.37 13.01
N ALA A 465 -3.87 -34.33 12.97
CA ALA A 465 -4.23 -33.03 12.40
C ALA A 465 -4.16 -33.04 10.87
N ASP A 466 -5.14 -32.39 10.24
CA ASP A 466 -5.11 -32.03 8.82
C ASP A 466 -4.24 -30.79 8.58
N TYR A 467 -4.32 -29.80 9.49
CA TYR A 467 -3.57 -28.55 9.43
C TYR A 467 -2.97 -28.18 10.79
N ILE A 468 -1.75 -27.65 10.77
CA ILE A 468 -1.06 -27.13 11.96
C ILE A 468 -0.71 -25.66 11.70
N PHE A 469 -1.33 -24.74 12.42
CA PHE A 469 -0.95 -23.34 12.41
C PHE A 469 0.15 -23.09 13.42
N VAL A 470 1.22 -22.41 13.02
CA VAL A 470 2.33 -22.06 13.92
C VAL A 470 2.56 -20.57 13.85
N GLN A 471 2.35 -19.87 14.96
CA GLN A 471 2.73 -18.48 15.09
C GLN A 471 4.20 -18.35 15.47
N THR A 472 4.91 -17.42 14.83
CA THR A 472 6.34 -17.16 15.09
C THR A 472 6.65 -15.67 15.15
N PHE A 473 7.75 -15.34 15.84
CA PHE A 473 8.28 -13.99 15.99
C PHE A 473 9.81 -14.00 16.18
N PHE A 474 10.55 -13.69 15.13
CA PHE A 474 12.02 -13.75 15.06
C PHE A 474 12.77 -12.43 15.40
N TYR A 475 12.19 -11.59 16.28
CA TYR A 475 12.87 -10.37 16.74
C TYR A 475 13.20 -10.46 18.23
N GLY A 476 14.48 -10.47 18.59
CA GLY A 476 14.93 -10.56 19.98
C GLY A 476 16.45 -10.60 20.14
N ASP A 477 16.92 -10.72 21.38
CA ASP A 477 18.32 -10.80 21.85
C ASP A 477 19.10 -12.07 21.40
N GLY A 478 18.69 -12.70 20.29
CA GLY A 478 19.25 -13.96 19.79
C GLY A 478 18.71 -15.20 20.50
N ILE A 479 18.31 -15.11 21.78
CA ILE A 479 17.76 -16.25 22.53
C ILE A 479 16.42 -16.67 21.96
N TRP A 480 15.52 -15.71 21.73
CA TRP A 480 14.16 -16.01 21.26
C TRP A 480 14.18 -16.63 19.85
N ASN A 481 15.13 -16.19 19.03
CA ASN A 481 15.33 -16.71 17.68
C ASN A 481 15.80 -18.17 17.71
N LYS A 482 16.72 -18.51 18.63
CA LYS A 482 17.20 -19.89 18.78
C LYS A 482 16.08 -20.84 19.24
N ILE A 483 15.30 -20.45 20.25
CA ILE A 483 14.21 -21.28 20.79
C ILE A 483 13.15 -21.56 19.72
N GLN A 484 12.71 -20.53 19.00
CA GLN A 484 11.70 -20.72 17.95
C GLN A 484 12.26 -21.43 16.71
N THR A 485 13.55 -21.31 16.42
CA THR A 485 14.21 -22.14 15.40
C THR A 485 14.07 -23.62 15.75
N GLN A 486 14.35 -23.99 17.00
CA GLN A 486 14.18 -25.37 17.47
C GLN A 486 12.74 -25.84 17.36
N TRP A 487 11.75 -24.99 17.65
CA TRP A 487 10.34 -25.36 17.47
C TRP A 487 10.03 -25.76 16.03
N LEU A 488 10.53 -24.98 15.07
CA LEU A 488 10.29 -25.23 13.65
C LEU A 488 11.04 -26.47 13.16
N GLU A 489 12.29 -26.69 13.62
CA GLU A 489 13.06 -27.91 13.33
C GLU A 489 12.35 -29.17 13.85
N MET A 490 11.80 -29.13 15.07
CA MET A 490 11.02 -30.25 15.63
C MET A 490 9.74 -30.54 14.84
N LEU A 491 9.19 -29.53 14.17
CA LEU A 491 7.96 -29.63 13.38
C LEU A 491 8.22 -29.93 11.89
N GLU A 492 9.47 -30.00 11.44
CA GLU A 492 9.86 -30.30 10.05
C GLU A 492 9.18 -31.55 9.47
N PRO A 493 9.04 -32.68 10.20
CA PRO A 493 8.36 -33.87 9.68
C PRO A 493 6.91 -33.62 9.24
N TYR A 494 6.30 -32.52 9.71
CA TYR A 494 4.92 -32.11 9.43
C TYR A 494 4.81 -30.95 8.43
N ALA A 495 5.91 -30.51 7.81
CA ALA A 495 5.98 -29.28 7.00
C ALA A 495 4.85 -29.15 5.95
N ASN A 496 4.43 -30.25 5.32
CA ASN A 496 3.38 -30.28 4.30
C ASN A 496 1.96 -29.95 4.84
N LYS A 497 1.77 -29.97 6.16
CA LYS A 497 0.53 -29.61 6.85
C LYS A 497 0.63 -28.28 7.61
N ILE A 498 1.81 -27.67 7.66
CA ILE A 498 2.10 -26.48 8.47
C ILE A 498 1.78 -25.20 7.71
N ILE A 499 1.18 -24.27 8.44
CA ILE A 499 0.97 -22.89 8.01
C ILE A 499 1.57 -21.96 9.06
N VAL A 500 2.65 -21.27 8.68
CA VAL A 500 3.35 -20.35 9.57
C VAL A 500 2.75 -18.94 9.46
N LEU A 501 2.44 -18.33 10.59
CA LEU A 501 2.04 -16.93 10.69
C LEU A 501 3.25 -16.12 11.19
N SER A 502 4.08 -15.66 10.27
CA SER A 502 5.32 -14.95 10.59
C SER A 502 5.04 -13.49 10.89
N LEU A 503 5.30 -13.08 12.13
CA LEU A 503 5.14 -11.70 12.59
C LEU A 503 6.44 -10.91 12.55
N GLY A 504 7.49 -11.51 11.97
CA GLY A 504 8.77 -10.85 11.82
C GLY A 504 9.56 -11.24 10.59
N HIS A 505 10.83 -11.57 10.78
CA HIS A 505 11.72 -11.89 9.67
C HIS A 505 11.33 -13.25 9.06
N PRO A 506 11.24 -13.40 7.73
CA PRO A 506 10.77 -14.62 7.05
C PRO A 506 11.81 -15.76 7.05
N SER A 507 12.60 -15.90 8.11
CA SER A 507 13.62 -16.96 8.22
C SER A 507 13.01 -18.36 8.25
N GLU A 508 11.73 -18.47 8.62
CA GLU A 508 11.02 -19.74 8.72
C GLU A 508 11.01 -20.49 7.38
N LYS A 509 11.09 -19.77 6.25
CA LYS A 509 11.13 -20.38 4.92
C LYS A 509 12.39 -21.22 4.67
N PHE A 510 13.50 -20.88 5.32
CA PHE A 510 14.73 -21.66 5.22
C PHE A 510 14.69 -22.94 6.04
N ILE A 511 13.89 -22.96 7.11
CA ILE A 511 13.72 -24.11 8.01
C ILE A 511 12.62 -25.05 7.48
N LEU A 512 11.49 -24.49 7.07
CA LEU A 512 10.31 -25.21 6.58
C LEU A 512 9.98 -24.82 5.13
N PRO A 513 10.81 -25.19 4.14
CA PRO A 513 10.65 -24.75 2.75
C PRO A 513 9.36 -25.24 2.09
N GLN A 514 8.77 -26.33 2.59
CA GLN A 514 7.52 -26.91 2.09
C GLN A 514 6.25 -26.31 2.73
N SER A 515 6.40 -25.54 3.81
CA SER A 515 5.27 -24.95 4.54
C SER A 515 4.73 -23.69 3.86
N GLN A 516 3.44 -23.40 4.07
CA GLN A 516 2.87 -22.13 3.66
C GLN A 516 3.17 -21.07 4.72
N ILE A 517 3.77 -19.96 4.32
CA ILE A 517 4.13 -18.87 5.24
C ILE A 517 3.28 -17.64 4.90
N ILE A 518 2.63 -17.08 5.91
CA ILE A 518 1.88 -15.84 5.85
C ILE A 518 2.70 -14.77 6.58
N GLU A 519 3.31 -13.88 5.81
CA GLU A 519 4.11 -12.77 6.34
C GLU A 519 3.22 -11.61 6.80
N LEU A 520 2.89 -11.59 8.08
CA LEU A 520 2.14 -10.50 8.70
C LEU A 520 3.02 -9.28 8.97
N GLY A 521 4.28 -9.52 9.37
CA GLY A 521 5.29 -8.48 9.65
C GLY A 521 4.90 -7.46 10.73
N SER A 522 3.71 -7.61 11.33
CA SER A 522 3.07 -6.69 12.26
C SER A 522 1.98 -7.40 13.05
N PHE A 523 1.90 -7.13 14.34
CA PHE A 523 0.85 -7.66 15.20
C PHE A 523 -0.28 -6.62 15.32
N ASN A 524 -1.16 -6.58 14.32
CA ASN A 524 -2.36 -5.73 14.38
C ASN A 524 -3.60 -6.46 13.87
N ILE A 525 -4.76 -6.04 14.38
CA ILE A 525 -6.05 -6.68 14.12
C ILE A 525 -6.41 -6.62 12.63
N PRO A 526 -6.20 -5.51 11.88
CA PRO A 526 -6.41 -5.49 10.44
C PRO A 526 -5.65 -6.59 9.69
N MET A 527 -4.37 -6.83 10.04
CA MET A 527 -3.53 -7.84 9.40
C MET A 527 -3.95 -9.26 9.73
N LEU A 528 -4.23 -9.55 11.00
CA LEU A 528 -4.75 -10.86 11.41
C LEU A 528 -6.09 -11.16 10.73
N ASN A 529 -7.00 -10.18 10.69
CA ASN A 529 -8.27 -10.32 9.98
C ASN A 529 -8.08 -10.57 8.49
N ALA A 530 -7.16 -9.85 7.85
CA ALA A 530 -6.89 -10.05 6.43
C ALA A 530 -6.29 -11.44 6.15
N ALA A 531 -5.43 -11.95 7.02
CA ALA A 531 -4.90 -13.31 6.94
C ALA A 531 -5.97 -14.38 7.16
N VAL A 532 -6.78 -14.28 8.22
CA VAL A 532 -7.91 -15.20 8.47
C VAL A 532 -8.86 -15.19 7.29
N ARG A 533 -9.25 -14.01 6.78
CA ARG A 533 -10.10 -13.90 5.59
C ARG A 533 -9.48 -14.61 4.38
N ARG A 534 -8.18 -14.45 4.14
CA ARG A 534 -7.53 -15.07 2.99
C ARG A 534 -7.45 -16.60 3.13
N LEU A 535 -7.25 -17.09 4.35
CA LEU A 535 -7.29 -18.51 4.68
C LEU A 535 -8.69 -19.11 4.50
N THR A 536 -9.76 -18.36 4.82
CA THR A 536 -11.13 -18.89 4.77
C THR A 536 -11.87 -18.58 3.47
N THR A 537 -11.39 -17.64 2.66
CA THR A 537 -12.03 -17.26 1.40
C THR A 537 -11.44 -18.04 0.24
N LYS A 538 -12.28 -18.82 -0.45
CA LYS A 538 -11.87 -19.49 -1.70
C LYS A 538 -11.39 -18.44 -2.71
N PRO A 539 -10.22 -18.64 -3.36
CA PRO A 539 -9.72 -17.74 -4.38
C PRO A 539 -10.73 -17.61 -5.53
N LEU A 540 -10.80 -16.43 -6.14
CA LEU A 540 -11.55 -16.24 -7.38
C LEU A 540 -10.87 -17.05 -8.47
N LEU A 541 -11.58 -18.05 -9.01
CA LEU A 541 -11.15 -18.79 -10.19
C LEU A 541 -11.59 -18.04 -11.44
N THR A 542 -10.63 -17.70 -12.30
CA THR A 542 -10.88 -17.16 -13.64
C THR A 542 -11.39 -18.24 -14.58
N GLY A 543 -11.89 -17.85 -15.75
CA GLY A 543 -12.20 -18.81 -16.81
C GLY A 543 -11.00 -19.67 -17.19
N ALA A 544 -9.79 -19.09 -17.21
CA ALA A 544 -8.55 -19.82 -17.49
C ALA A 544 -8.25 -20.89 -16.43
N ASP A 545 -8.47 -20.57 -15.15
CA ASP A 545 -8.28 -21.53 -14.04
C ASP A 545 -9.26 -22.71 -14.15
N LYS A 546 -10.53 -22.43 -14.47
CA LYS A 546 -11.56 -23.45 -14.64
C LYS A 546 -11.29 -24.36 -15.85
N LEU A 547 -10.84 -23.79 -16.96
CA LEU A 547 -10.45 -24.58 -18.12
C LEU A 547 -9.28 -25.50 -17.76
N ALA A 548 -8.28 -24.97 -17.05
CA ALA A 548 -7.09 -25.72 -16.69
C ALA A 548 -7.35 -26.86 -15.69
N GLN A 549 -8.39 -26.75 -14.87
CA GLN A 549 -8.82 -27.83 -13.96
C GLN A 549 -9.40 -29.04 -14.72
N ASN A 550 -9.97 -28.85 -15.91
CA ASN A 550 -10.48 -29.95 -16.73
C ASN A 550 -10.38 -29.63 -18.23
N PRO A 551 -9.16 -29.61 -18.82
CA PRO A 551 -8.99 -29.21 -20.22
C PRO A 551 -9.67 -30.18 -21.18
N LYS A 552 -9.72 -31.48 -20.81
CA LYS A 552 -10.37 -32.55 -21.59
C LYS A 552 -11.80 -32.19 -21.96
N ALA A 553 -12.60 -31.73 -20.99
CA ALA A 553 -14.02 -31.42 -21.21
C ALA A 553 -14.26 -30.37 -22.31
N PHE A 554 -13.26 -29.54 -22.61
CA PHE A 554 -13.37 -28.48 -23.61
C PHE A 554 -12.61 -28.76 -24.91
N LEU A 555 -11.48 -29.48 -24.82
CA LEU A 555 -10.47 -29.56 -25.88
C LEU A 555 -10.27 -30.96 -26.46
N GLU A 556 -10.89 -32.00 -25.91
CA GLU A 556 -10.76 -33.38 -26.42
C GLU A 556 -11.02 -33.46 -27.93
N ASN A 557 -10.01 -33.93 -28.67
CA ASN A 557 -10.03 -34.09 -30.13
C ASN A 557 -10.30 -32.81 -30.93
N LYS A 558 -9.88 -31.63 -30.42
CA LYS A 558 -10.02 -30.35 -31.11
C LYS A 558 -8.69 -29.76 -31.55
N LYS A 559 -8.68 -29.17 -32.74
CA LYS A 559 -7.71 -28.15 -33.16
C LYS A 559 -8.19 -26.80 -32.68
N PHE A 560 -7.38 -26.10 -31.88
CA PHE A 560 -7.82 -24.84 -31.26
C PHE A 560 -6.83 -23.71 -31.51
N GLY A 561 -7.36 -22.49 -31.57
CA GLY A 561 -6.59 -21.26 -31.57
C GLY A 561 -6.84 -20.47 -30.28
N ILE A 562 -5.89 -19.61 -29.89
CA ILE A 562 -6.02 -18.79 -28.68
C ILE A 562 -5.75 -17.32 -29.00
N LEU A 563 -6.73 -16.45 -28.76
CA LEU A 563 -6.52 -15.00 -28.64
C LEU A 563 -6.10 -14.66 -27.22
N CYS A 564 -4.81 -14.33 -27.05
CA CYS A 564 -4.17 -14.16 -25.75
C CYS A 564 -3.20 -12.99 -25.67
N HIS A 565 -2.88 -12.59 -24.44
CA HIS A 565 -1.88 -11.59 -24.07
C HIS A 565 -1.10 -12.10 -22.84
N LYS A 566 -0.01 -11.47 -22.40
CA LYS A 566 0.80 -11.97 -21.27
C LYS A 566 0.03 -12.13 -19.94
N CYS A 567 -1.13 -11.49 -19.83
CA CYS A 567 -2.04 -11.61 -18.70
C CYS A 567 -2.85 -12.92 -18.73
N SER A 568 -2.81 -13.67 -19.83
CA SER A 568 -3.48 -14.96 -20.01
C SER A 568 -2.74 -16.02 -19.22
N VAL A 569 -2.88 -15.98 -17.90
CA VAL A 569 -2.24 -16.91 -16.97
C VAL A 569 -3.26 -17.76 -16.22
N VAL A 570 -2.80 -18.94 -15.83
CA VAL A 570 -3.49 -19.93 -15.01
C VAL A 570 -2.83 -19.96 -13.63
N ASN A 571 -3.66 -19.94 -12.60
CA ASN A 571 -3.31 -20.05 -11.20
C ASN A 571 -3.73 -21.44 -10.68
N LEU A 572 -2.89 -22.44 -10.89
CA LEU A 572 -3.14 -23.79 -10.38
C LEU A 572 -2.88 -23.86 -8.86
N ASP A 573 -3.46 -24.88 -8.21
CA ASP A 573 -3.13 -25.24 -6.83
C ASP A 573 -1.92 -26.20 -6.81
N ASN A 574 -1.15 -26.17 -5.73
CA ASN A 574 0.13 -26.91 -5.58
C ASN A 574 0.06 -28.41 -5.96
N LYS A 575 -1.07 -29.09 -5.77
CA LYS A 575 -1.23 -30.51 -6.14
C LYS A 575 -1.19 -30.74 -7.65
N THR A 576 -1.72 -29.81 -8.44
CA THR A 576 -1.72 -29.91 -9.91
C THR A 576 -0.37 -29.46 -10.47
N GLU A 577 0.29 -28.49 -9.83
CA GLU A 577 1.65 -28.05 -10.18
C GLU A 577 2.71 -29.13 -9.93
N GLN A 578 2.60 -29.91 -8.84
CA GLN A 578 3.57 -30.98 -8.53
C GLN A 578 3.66 -32.07 -9.61
N ASN A 579 2.56 -32.34 -10.31
CA ASN A 579 2.56 -33.30 -11.43
C ASN A 579 3.14 -32.74 -12.74
N ILE A 580 3.35 -31.41 -12.83
CA ILE A 580 3.73 -30.71 -14.07
C ILE A 580 5.14 -30.08 -13.98
N VAL A 581 5.61 -29.66 -12.80
CA VAL A 581 6.78 -28.76 -12.63
C VAL A 581 8.06 -29.45 -12.13
N ALA A 582 8.22 -30.77 -12.30
CA ALA A 582 9.34 -31.52 -11.73
C ALA A 582 10.78 -31.20 -12.27
N GLN A 583 11.05 -30.08 -12.96
CA GLN A 583 12.36 -29.84 -13.61
C GLN A 583 13.01 -28.44 -13.53
N THR A 584 12.61 -27.50 -12.65
CA THR A 584 13.38 -26.24 -12.52
C THR A 584 13.42 -25.65 -11.11
N PHE A 585 14.63 -25.37 -10.61
CA PHE A 585 14.89 -24.69 -9.34
C PHE A 585 14.63 -23.17 -9.44
N ALA A 586 13.65 -22.66 -8.69
CA ALA A 586 13.67 -21.38 -7.96
C ALA A 586 12.30 -21.13 -7.31
N THR A 587 12.31 -20.77 -6.02
CA THR A 587 11.16 -20.66 -5.12
C THR A 587 10.49 -19.29 -5.13
N GLN A 588 9.39 -19.10 -5.88
CA GLN A 588 8.24 -18.22 -5.53
C GLN A 588 7.22 -18.20 -6.69
N TYR A 589 5.99 -18.64 -6.40
CA TYR A 589 4.74 -18.43 -7.17
C TYR A 589 4.90 -17.95 -8.63
N PHE A 590 4.84 -18.87 -9.60
CA PHE A 590 4.69 -18.49 -11.00
C PHE A 590 3.32 -18.92 -11.50
N ALA A 591 2.46 -17.93 -11.79
CA ALA A 591 1.29 -18.15 -12.64
C ALA A 591 1.78 -18.67 -14.00
N THR A 592 1.20 -19.77 -14.49
CA THR A 592 1.64 -20.41 -15.73
C THR A 592 0.94 -19.74 -16.91
N PHE A 593 1.69 -19.41 -17.96
CA PHE A 593 1.11 -18.83 -19.18
C PHE A 593 0.15 -19.83 -19.85
N LEU A 594 -1.08 -19.44 -20.13
CA LEU A 594 -2.15 -20.32 -20.62
C LEU A 594 -1.76 -21.05 -21.92
N PRO A 595 -1.17 -20.40 -22.95
CA PRO A 595 -0.66 -21.09 -24.13
C PRO A 595 0.38 -22.17 -23.81
N ASP A 596 1.30 -21.91 -22.87
CA ASP A 596 2.31 -22.90 -22.46
C ASP A 596 1.64 -24.11 -21.81
N PHE A 597 0.68 -23.85 -20.91
CA PHE A 597 -0.09 -24.89 -20.24
C PHE A 597 -0.86 -25.77 -21.23
N LEU A 598 -1.62 -25.17 -22.15
CA LEU A 598 -2.46 -25.92 -23.09
C LEU A 598 -1.66 -26.62 -24.19
N TYR A 599 -0.55 -26.02 -24.64
CA TYR A 599 0.37 -26.69 -25.56
C TYR A 599 0.95 -27.95 -24.92
N ASN A 600 1.49 -27.84 -23.71
CA ASN A 600 2.06 -28.97 -22.99
C ASN A 600 1.00 -30.04 -22.68
N TRP A 601 -0.21 -29.64 -22.27
CA TRP A 601 -1.31 -30.57 -22.05
C TRP A 601 -1.65 -31.35 -23.33
N ALA A 602 -1.79 -30.66 -24.47
CA ALA A 602 -2.12 -31.29 -25.74
C ALA A 602 -1.05 -32.31 -26.19
N GLN A 603 0.23 -31.94 -26.11
CA GLN A 603 1.36 -32.81 -26.50
C GLN A 603 1.48 -34.08 -25.65
N ASN A 604 1.07 -34.03 -24.39
CA ASN A 604 1.18 -35.15 -23.46
C ASN A 604 -0.14 -35.91 -23.25
N SER A 605 -1.21 -35.50 -23.94
CA SER A 605 -2.52 -36.14 -23.82
C SER A 605 -2.66 -37.32 -24.80
N GLU A 606 -3.51 -38.29 -24.45
CA GLU A 606 -3.92 -39.38 -25.35
C GLU A 606 -4.93 -38.92 -26.43
N TYR A 607 -5.38 -37.67 -26.36
CA TYR A 607 -6.39 -37.09 -27.24
C TYR A 607 -5.75 -36.47 -28.48
N ASN A 608 -6.46 -36.48 -29.60
CA ASN A 608 -6.00 -35.84 -30.84
C ASN A 608 -6.25 -34.31 -30.81
N SER A 609 -5.77 -33.65 -29.76
CA SER A 609 -5.93 -32.21 -29.52
C SER A 609 -4.67 -31.47 -29.97
N LYS A 610 -4.81 -30.31 -30.62
CA LYS A 610 -3.65 -29.53 -31.11
C LYS A 610 -3.87 -28.03 -31.01
N LEU A 611 -2.88 -27.31 -30.48
CA LEU A 611 -2.78 -25.86 -30.60
C LEU A 611 -2.31 -25.50 -32.02
N CYS A 612 -3.15 -24.81 -32.78
CA CYS A 612 -2.92 -24.54 -34.21
C CYS A 612 -2.63 -23.07 -34.54
N ALA A 613 -3.01 -22.14 -33.67
CA ALA A 613 -2.73 -20.72 -33.88
C ALA A 613 -2.78 -19.93 -32.56
N LEU A 614 -1.98 -18.88 -32.47
CA LEU A 614 -2.11 -17.85 -31.46
C LEU A 614 -2.45 -16.52 -32.12
N PHE A 615 -3.27 -15.72 -31.46
CA PHE A 615 -3.67 -14.40 -31.91
C PHE A 615 -3.30 -13.38 -30.83
N ALA A 616 -2.60 -12.33 -31.24
CA ALA A 616 -2.09 -11.29 -30.36
C ALA A 616 -2.88 -9.99 -30.56
N PRO A 617 -3.44 -9.39 -29.49
CA PRO A 617 -4.07 -8.08 -29.59
C PRO A 617 -3.01 -6.96 -29.68
N GLU A 618 -3.41 -5.72 -29.39
CA GLU A 618 -2.47 -4.61 -29.19
C GLU A 618 -1.41 -5.00 -28.13
N HIS A 619 -0.17 -4.52 -28.28
CA HIS A 619 1.03 -4.85 -27.47
C HIS A 619 1.67 -6.23 -27.71
N GLY A 620 1.03 -7.12 -28.46
CA GLY A 620 1.55 -8.44 -28.80
C GLY A 620 1.40 -9.46 -27.67
N ILE A 621 1.74 -10.74 -27.92
CA ILE A 621 1.52 -11.81 -26.93
C ILE A 621 2.26 -11.52 -25.61
N MET A 622 3.51 -11.06 -25.67
CA MET A 622 4.31 -10.78 -24.49
C MET A 622 4.09 -9.37 -23.90
N GLY A 623 3.19 -8.57 -24.48
CA GLY A 623 2.83 -7.23 -23.99
C GLY A 623 4.04 -6.32 -23.77
N THR A 624 5.05 -6.41 -24.64
CA THR A 624 6.30 -5.65 -24.60
C THR A 624 6.33 -4.52 -25.61
N GLN A 625 5.31 -4.39 -26.48
CA GLN A 625 5.25 -3.41 -27.54
C GLN A 625 4.38 -2.21 -27.15
N GLN A 626 4.75 -1.01 -27.60
CA GLN A 626 4.00 0.22 -27.30
C GLN A 626 2.63 0.24 -27.99
N ASP A 627 1.74 1.09 -27.49
CA ASP A 627 0.42 1.38 -28.06
C ASP A 627 0.55 1.86 -29.51
N GLY A 628 -0.27 1.29 -30.40
CA GLY A 628 -0.24 1.59 -31.84
C GLY A 628 0.91 0.97 -32.66
N ALA A 629 1.77 0.14 -32.08
CA ALA A 629 2.89 -0.49 -32.80
C ALA A 629 2.44 -1.53 -33.85
N GLN A 630 3.11 -1.59 -35.01
CA GLN A 630 2.88 -2.64 -36.01
C GLN A 630 3.54 -3.95 -35.55
N ILE A 631 2.73 -4.94 -35.19
CA ILE A 631 3.22 -6.27 -34.79
C ILE A 631 3.11 -7.20 -36.01
N LYS A 632 4.17 -7.94 -36.33
CA LYS A 632 4.18 -8.89 -37.45
C LYS A 632 3.72 -10.27 -37.00
N SER A 633 3.07 -10.99 -37.89
CA SER A 633 2.81 -12.41 -37.70
C SER A 633 4.10 -13.22 -37.89
N GLU A 634 4.29 -14.28 -37.10
CA GLU A 634 5.47 -15.14 -37.13
C GLU A 634 5.13 -16.60 -36.78
N ASN A 635 5.96 -17.56 -37.21
CA ASN A 635 5.83 -18.95 -36.76
C ASN A 635 6.65 -19.14 -35.49
N SER A 636 6.01 -19.60 -34.41
CA SER A 636 6.70 -19.83 -33.13
C SER A 636 7.22 -21.25 -33.05
N SER A 637 8.55 -21.40 -32.91
CA SER A 637 9.18 -22.69 -32.61
C SER A 637 8.85 -23.20 -31.21
N LYS A 638 8.38 -22.32 -30.30
CA LYS A 638 8.00 -22.69 -28.93
C LYS A 638 6.69 -23.48 -28.88
N TRP A 639 5.71 -23.11 -29.71
CA TRP A 639 4.37 -23.69 -29.71
C TRP A 639 4.01 -24.45 -30.99
N ASP A 640 4.96 -24.60 -31.90
CA ASP A 640 4.77 -25.26 -33.21
C ASP A 640 3.53 -24.75 -33.98
N CYS A 641 3.27 -23.45 -33.92
CA CYS A 641 2.13 -22.81 -34.58
C CYS A 641 2.39 -21.33 -34.93
N PRO A 642 1.63 -20.77 -35.89
CA PRO A 642 1.67 -19.35 -36.20
C PRO A 642 1.12 -18.48 -35.06
N VAL A 643 1.76 -17.33 -34.87
CA VAL A 643 1.34 -16.21 -34.03
C VAL A 643 0.90 -15.08 -34.95
N TYR A 644 -0.39 -14.78 -34.97
CA TYR A 644 -0.97 -13.71 -35.79
C TYR A 644 -1.14 -12.42 -34.99
N SER A 645 -0.79 -11.27 -35.56
CA SER A 645 -1.18 -9.99 -34.98
C SER A 645 -2.59 -9.58 -35.41
N LEU A 646 -3.41 -9.19 -34.44
CA LEU A 646 -4.71 -8.56 -34.62
C LEU A 646 -4.67 -7.05 -34.31
N HIS A 647 -3.53 -6.42 -34.61
CA HIS A 647 -3.35 -4.98 -34.51
C HIS A 647 -2.70 -4.39 -35.78
N GLY A 648 -2.85 -3.08 -36.00
CA GLY A 648 -2.36 -2.43 -37.22
C GLY A 648 -3.24 -2.69 -38.44
N ALA A 649 -2.68 -3.28 -39.50
CA ALA A 649 -3.39 -3.53 -40.76
C ALA A 649 -4.50 -4.59 -40.63
N THR A 650 -4.28 -5.60 -39.76
CA THR A 650 -5.23 -6.69 -39.51
C THR A 650 -5.77 -6.54 -38.10
N LYS A 651 -7.03 -6.14 -37.93
CA LYS A 651 -7.65 -5.91 -36.60
C LYS A 651 -8.65 -7.00 -36.20
N CYS A 652 -8.80 -8.00 -37.05
CA CYS A 652 -9.79 -9.05 -36.97
C CYS A 652 -9.20 -10.33 -37.58
N PRO A 653 -9.44 -11.53 -37.02
CA PRO A 653 -9.02 -12.76 -37.66
C PRO A 653 -9.59 -12.87 -39.08
N THR A 654 -8.76 -13.28 -40.02
CA THR A 654 -9.23 -13.54 -41.39
C THR A 654 -9.76 -14.97 -41.51
N PRO A 655 -10.64 -15.27 -42.49
CA PRO A 655 -11.11 -16.64 -42.72
C PRO A 655 -9.96 -17.66 -42.87
N GLU A 656 -8.87 -17.25 -43.55
CA GLU A 656 -7.68 -18.09 -43.72
C GLU A 656 -6.98 -18.44 -42.39
N MET A 657 -6.96 -17.50 -41.44
CA MET A 657 -6.39 -17.74 -40.11
C MET A 657 -7.26 -18.69 -39.26
N LEU A 658 -8.55 -18.82 -39.58
CA LEU A 658 -9.53 -19.60 -38.82
C LEU A 658 -9.85 -20.96 -39.44
N LYS A 659 -9.50 -21.19 -40.71
CA LYS A 659 -9.97 -22.32 -41.53
C LYS A 659 -9.75 -23.73 -40.95
N ASP A 660 -8.71 -23.92 -40.14
CA ASP A 660 -8.29 -25.21 -39.59
C ASP A 660 -8.62 -25.37 -38.09
N LEU A 661 -9.39 -24.45 -37.53
CA LEU A 661 -9.75 -24.44 -36.11
C LEU A 661 -11.14 -25.04 -35.89
N ASP A 662 -11.27 -25.92 -34.89
CA ASP A 662 -12.54 -26.41 -34.37
C ASP A 662 -13.07 -25.52 -33.22
N LEU A 663 -12.19 -24.72 -32.62
CA LEU A 663 -12.49 -23.86 -31.48
C LEU A 663 -11.55 -22.64 -31.43
N LEU A 664 -12.11 -21.47 -31.17
CA LEU A 664 -11.35 -20.27 -30.84
C LEU A 664 -11.51 -19.91 -29.36
N ILE A 665 -10.41 -19.91 -28.61
CA ILE A 665 -10.37 -19.51 -27.20
C ILE A 665 -10.00 -18.03 -27.11
N ILE A 666 -10.69 -17.27 -26.26
CA ILE A 666 -10.38 -15.86 -25.99
C ILE A 666 -10.08 -15.68 -24.51
N ASP A 667 -8.89 -15.18 -24.18
CA ASP A 667 -8.47 -14.89 -22.81
C ASP A 667 -7.52 -13.69 -22.74
N PHE A 668 -7.92 -12.58 -22.10
CA PHE A 668 -7.04 -11.46 -21.79
C PHE A 668 -7.63 -10.57 -20.70
N GLN A 669 -6.77 -9.83 -19.98
CA GLN A 669 -7.18 -8.88 -18.95
C GLN A 669 -7.46 -7.50 -19.54
N GLU A 670 -8.62 -6.93 -19.20
CA GLU A 670 -9.08 -5.61 -19.63
C GLU A 670 -9.01 -4.57 -18.48
N ALA A 671 -9.13 -3.27 -18.78
CA ALA A 671 -8.89 -2.14 -17.85
C ALA A 671 -10.15 -1.46 -17.25
N GLY A 672 -11.33 -1.91 -17.65
CA GLY A 672 -12.68 -1.51 -17.23
C GLY A 672 -13.27 -0.33 -18.00
N VAL A 673 -12.60 0.11 -19.07
CA VAL A 673 -13.02 1.27 -19.87
C VAL A 673 -13.10 0.96 -21.36
N ARG A 674 -14.08 1.58 -22.02
CA ARG A 674 -14.40 1.37 -23.44
C ARG A 674 -13.24 1.67 -24.39
N CYS A 675 -12.38 2.65 -24.04
CA CYS A 675 -11.25 3.02 -24.89
C CYS A 675 -10.06 2.06 -24.85
N TYR A 676 -10.11 1.04 -24.00
CA TYR A 676 -9.15 -0.04 -24.01
C TYR A 676 -9.47 -1.00 -25.17
N THR A 677 -8.61 -1.02 -26.18
CA THR A 677 -8.87 -1.60 -27.52
C THR A 677 -9.17 -3.10 -27.51
N TYR A 678 -8.85 -3.81 -26.43
CA TYR A 678 -9.17 -5.22 -26.26
C TYR A 678 -10.68 -5.50 -26.40
N LEU A 679 -11.55 -4.56 -26.02
CA LEU A 679 -12.98 -4.67 -26.25
C LEU A 679 -13.36 -4.59 -27.73
N SER A 680 -12.66 -3.78 -28.51
CA SER A 680 -12.82 -3.72 -29.97
C SER A 680 -12.34 -5.01 -30.63
N THR A 681 -11.21 -5.57 -30.18
CA THR A 681 -10.69 -6.86 -30.65
C THR A 681 -11.65 -8.00 -30.33
N LEU A 682 -12.28 -8.00 -29.15
CA LEU A 682 -13.33 -8.96 -28.79
C LEU A 682 -14.51 -8.89 -29.77
N ALA A 683 -15.05 -7.69 -30.01
CA ALA A 683 -16.21 -7.51 -30.89
C ALA A 683 -15.93 -7.98 -32.33
N LEU A 684 -14.75 -7.62 -32.86
CA LEU A 684 -14.34 -8.03 -34.21
C LEU A 684 -14.10 -9.54 -34.29
N THR A 685 -13.43 -10.12 -33.30
CA THR A 685 -13.17 -11.57 -33.25
C THR A 685 -14.46 -12.38 -33.17
N LEU A 686 -15.44 -11.96 -32.35
CA LEU A 686 -16.74 -12.62 -32.27
C LEU A 686 -17.48 -12.58 -33.61
N GLN A 687 -17.41 -11.45 -34.33
CA GLN A 687 -18.00 -11.35 -35.67
C GLN A 687 -17.31 -12.28 -36.67
N ALA A 688 -15.97 -12.30 -36.72
CA ALA A 688 -15.25 -13.20 -37.63
C ALA A 688 -15.50 -14.69 -37.33
N ALA A 689 -15.58 -15.06 -36.05
CA ALA A 689 -15.91 -16.41 -35.64
C ALA A 689 -17.33 -16.80 -36.08
N LYS A 690 -18.30 -15.88 -35.96
CA LYS A 690 -19.65 -16.07 -36.52
C LYS A 690 -19.60 -16.29 -38.03
N ASP A 691 -18.92 -15.41 -38.76
CA ASP A 691 -18.88 -15.45 -40.22
C ASP A 691 -18.22 -16.75 -40.74
N CYS A 692 -17.28 -17.32 -39.98
CA CYS A 692 -16.59 -18.58 -40.29
C CYS A 692 -17.23 -19.82 -39.64
N ASN A 693 -18.33 -19.67 -38.89
CA ASN A 693 -18.97 -20.74 -38.09
C ASN A 693 -18.00 -21.47 -37.14
N ILE A 694 -17.10 -20.73 -36.50
CA ILE A 694 -16.16 -21.25 -35.51
C ILE A 694 -16.72 -21.04 -34.11
N PRO A 695 -16.89 -22.09 -33.29
CA PRO A 695 -17.26 -21.95 -31.89
C PRO A 695 -16.23 -21.14 -31.10
N VAL A 696 -16.70 -20.31 -30.17
CA VAL A 696 -15.88 -19.45 -29.32
C VAL A 696 -16.03 -19.84 -27.86
N LEU A 697 -14.90 -20.08 -27.19
CA LEU A 697 -14.81 -20.23 -25.74
C LEU A 697 -14.12 -19.01 -25.13
N LEU A 698 -14.88 -18.15 -24.47
CA LEU A 698 -14.32 -16.99 -23.78
C LEU A 698 -14.07 -17.32 -22.31
N LEU A 699 -12.84 -17.06 -21.86
CA LEU A 699 -12.41 -17.24 -20.49
C LEU A 699 -12.55 -15.92 -19.74
N GLU A 700 -13.53 -15.83 -18.84
CA GLU A 700 -13.82 -14.58 -18.14
C GLU A 700 -12.70 -14.21 -17.16
N ARG A 701 -12.41 -12.91 -17.07
CA ARG A 701 -11.53 -12.30 -16.07
C ARG A 701 -12.27 -11.17 -15.34
N PRO A 702 -11.92 -10.90 -14.07
CA PRO A 702 -12.55 -9.85 -13.29
C PRO A 702 -12.24 -8.47 -13.87
N ASN A 703 -13.18 -7.52 -13.73
CA ASN A 703 -12.97 -6.12 -14.10
C ASN A 703 -12.33 -5.35 -12.93
N PRO A 704 -11.13 -4.75 -13.11
CA PRO A 704 -10.36 -4.12 -12.02
C PRO A 704 -11.05 -2.90 -11.40
N ILE A 705 -11.98 -2.25 -12.11
CA ILE A 705 -12.70 -1.07 -11.65
C ILE A 705 -14.22 -1.27 -11.57
N LYS A 706 -14.69 -2.53 -11.54
CA LYS A 706 -16.13 -2.87 -11.45
C LYS A 706 -16.85 -2.15 -10.30
N PHE A 707 -16.15 -1.89 -9.20
CA PHE A 707 -16.67 -1.19 -8.01
C PHE A 707 -17.08 0.27 -8.24
N LEU A 708 -16.62 0.89 -9.33
CA LEU A 708 -17.05 2.24 -9.70
C LEU A 708 -18.45 2.24 -10.35
N GLY A 709 -18.96 1.07 -10.73
CA GLY A 709 -20.15 0.94 -11.57
C GLY A 709 -19.93 1.50 -12.96
N ALA A 710 -21.02 1.69 -13.71
CA ALA A 710 -20.97 2.31 -15.02
C ALA A 710 -20.94 3.85 -14.90
N PHE A 711 -20.09 4.53 -15.68
CA PHE A 711 -19.91 5.98 -15.60
C PHE A 711 -19.42 6.59 -16.93
N GLY A 712 -19.61 7.91 -17.06
CA GLY A 712 -19.25 8.65 -18.27
C GLY A 712 -20.26 8.50 -19.40
N PRO A 713 -19.98 9.10 -20.57
CA PRO A 713 -20.90 9.14 -21.69
C PRO A 713 -21.01 7.78 -22.39
N ASN A 714 -22.19 7.56 -22.96
CA ASN A 714 -22.41 6.48 -23.93
C ASN A 714 -21.65 6.77 -25.22
N LEU A 715 -21.30 5.72 -25.97
CA LEU A 715 -20.75 5.88 -27.31
C LEU A 715 -21.82 6.47 -28.24
N ASN A 716 -21.56 7.67 -28.76
CA ASN A 716 -22.27 8.18 -29.93
C ASN A 716 -21.66 7.52 -31.19
N PRO A 717 -22.46 6.87 -32.06
CA PRO A 717 -21.98 6.23 -33.29
C PRO A 717 -21.10 7.11 -34.19
N GLU A 718 -21.29 8.43 -34.21
CA GLU A 718 -20.44 9.36 -34.98
C GLU A 718 -18.96 9.37 -34.53
N PHE A 719 -18.72 8.98 -33.28
CA PHE A 719 -17.40 8.90 -32.67
C PHE A 719 -16.85 7.47 -32.64
N GLU A 720 -17.57 6.50 -33.23
CA GLU A 720 -17.09 5.12 -33.32
C GLU A 720 -15.71 5.06 -33.99
N SER A 721 -14.84 4.27 -33.38
CA SER A 721 -13.49 3.98 -33.88
C SER A 721 -12.98 2.69 -33.24
N PHE A 722 -11.76 2.28 -33.59
CA PHE A 722 -11.12 1.16 -32.90
C PHE A 722 -10.88 1.43 -31.40
N LEU A 723 -10.84 2.70 -30.98
CA LEU A 723 -10.80 3.11 -29.56
C LEU A 723 -12.18 3.11 -28.89
N GLY A 724 -13.23 2.62 -29.55
CA GLY A 724 -14.57 2.66 -28.98
C GLY A 724 -15.57 2.03 -29.93
N LYS A 725 -15.48 0.71 -30.11
CA LYS A 725 -16.37 -0.06 -30.99
C LYS A 725 -17.58 -0.66 -30.25
N VAL A 726 -17.44 -0.86 -28.94
CA VAL A 726 -18.47 -1.48 -28.10
C VAL A 726 -19.41 -0.40 -27.57
N PRO A 727 -20.74 -0.50 -27.77
CA PRO A 727 -21.70 0.55 -27.40
C PRO A 727 -22.03 0.54 -25.89
N THR A 728 -21.03 0.85 -25.07
CA THR A 728 -21.14 0.98 -23.60
C THR A 728 -20.92 2.42 -23.14
N GLN A 729 -21.19 2.70 -21.86
CA GLN A 729 -20.64 3.87 -21.19
C GLN A 729 -19.10 3.79 -21.14
N PHE A 730 -18.43 4.94 -20.96
CA PHE A 730 -16.96 4.99 -20.94
C PHE A 730 -16.37 4.01 -19.92
N GLY A 731 -16.79 4.07 -18.65
CA GLY A 731 -16.60 2.98 -17.70
C GLY A 731 -17.81 2.07 -17.75
N HIS A 732 -17.64 0.81 -18.12
CA HIS A 732 -18.78 -0.08 -18.42
C HIS A 732 -19.38 -0.79 -17.21
N GLY A 733 -18.62 -0.97 -16.11
CA GLY A 733 -19.12 -1.63 -14.89
C GLY A 733 -19.39 -3.13 -15.01
N SER A 734 -19.00 -3.75 -16.13
CA SER A 734 -19.19 -5.19 -16.43
C SER A 734 -17.88 -5.96 -16.59
N THR A 735 -17.88 -7.27 -16.38
CA THR A 735 -16.76 -8.16 -16.78
C THR A 735 -16.70 -8.27 -18.31
N ILE A 736 -15.58 -8.77 -18.83
CA ILE A 736 -15.45 -9.04 -20.27
C ILE A 736 -16.45 -10.10 -20.75
N GLY A 737 -16.78 -11.11 -19.93
CA GLY A 737 -17.76 -12.13 -20.28
C GLY A 737 -19.18 -11.61 -20.36
N GLU A 738 -19.59 -10.75 -19.41
CA GLU A 738 -20.87 -10.02 -19.47
C GLU A 738 -20.95 -9.14 -20.74
N ILE A 739 -19.86 -8.47 -21.11
CA ILE A 739 -19.80 -7.68 -22.36
C ILE A 739 -19.94 -8.59 -23.58
N ALA A 740 -19.25 -9.73 -23.61
CA ALA A 740 -19.29 -10.66 -24.73
C ALA A 740 -20.69 -11.21 -24.96
N GLU A 741 -21.42 -11.60 -23.91
CA GLU A 741 -22.81 -12.06 -24.00
C GLU A 741 -23.73 -10.95 -24.53
N ASN A 742 -23.59 -9.73 -24.01
CA ASN A 742 -24.36 -8.58 -24.47
C ASN A 742 -24.11 -8.23 -25.94
N LEU A 743 -22.85 -8.31 -26.40
CA LEU A 743 -22.50 -8.17 -27.81
C LEU A 743 -23.09 -9.32 -28.64
N ASN A 744 -22.98 -10.55 -28.15
CA ASN A 744 -23.38 -11.75 -28.87
C ASN A 744 -24.90 -11.83 -29.08
N ALA A 745 -25.70 -11.19 -28.22
CA ALA A 745 -27.14 -11.04 -28.43
C ALA A 745 -27.49 -10.37 -29.78
N LYS A 746 -26.57 -9.60 -30.37
CA LYS A 746 -26.70 -9.00 -31.71
C LYS A 746 -25.93 -9.76 -32.80
N ILE A 747 -24.76 -10.32 -32.47
CA ILE A 747 -23.88 -10.99 -33.44
C ILE A 747 -24.37 -12.41 -33.77
N GLY A 748 -24.81 -13.17 -32.77
CA GLY A 748 -25.28 -14.55 -32.93
C GLY A 748 -24.17 -15.59 -33.20
N ALA A 749 -22.95 -15.37 -32.70
CA ALA A 749 -21.87 -16.36 -32.67
C ALA A 749 -22.20 -17.52 -31.74
N ASP A 750 -21.63 -18.70 -32.00
CA ASP A 750 -21.64 -19.83 -31.06
C ASP A 750 -20.64 -19.54 -29.93
N LEU A 751 -21.11 -18.83 -28.90
CA LEU A 751 -20.30 -18.35 -27.78
C LEU A 751 -20.63 -19.12 -26.51
N THR A 752 -19.60 -19.74 -25.93
CA THR A 752 -19.60 -20.22 -24.54
C THR A 752 -18.72 -19.32 -23.69
N VAL A 753 -19.25 -18.79 -22.59
CA VAL A 753 -18.47 -18.02 -21.61
C VAL A 753 -18.20 -18.87 -20.39
N LEU A 754 -16.93 -19.13 -20.09
CA LEU A 754 -16.51 -19.75 -18.85
C LEU A 754 -16.34 -18.65 -17.79
N LYS A 755 -17.43 -18.41 -17.06
CA LYS A 755 -17.55 -17.34 -16.06
C LYS A 755 -16.54 -17.51 -14.92
N CYS A 756 -16.10 -16.40 -14.32
CA CYS A 756 -15.42 -16.42 -13.04
C CYS A 756 -16.30 -17.10 -11.98
N ASP A 757 -15.71 -17.73 -10.97
CA ASP A 757 -16.52 -18.17 -9.83
C ASP A 757 -17.11 -16.95 -9.13
N ALA A 758 -18.43 -16.86 -9.14
CA ALA A 758 -19.13 -16.08 -8.13
C ALA A 758 -18.78 -16.72 -6.80
N THR A 759 -17.89 -16.10 -6.02
CA THR A 759 -17.70 -16.51 -4.64
C THR A 759 -19.07 -16.51 -3.98
N SER A 760 -19.59 -17.68 -3.66
CA SER A 760 -20.82 -17.87 -2.93
C SER A 760 -20.61 -17.32 -1.52
N PHE A 761 -20.76 -16.01 -1.36
CA PHE A 761 -20.98 -15.41 -0.06
C PHE A 761 -22.49 -15.30 0.13
N TYR A 762 -22.98 -16.15 1.01
CA TYR A 762 -24.29 -16.05 1.64
C TYR A 762 -24.58 -14.60 2.01
N LYS A 763 -25.80 -14.15 1.68
CA LYS A 763 -26.34 -12.84 2.05
C LYS A 763 -25.95 -12.49 3.49
N ILE A 764 -25.21 -11.41 3.66
CA ILE A 764 -25.23 -10.67 4.93
C ILE A 764 -26.62 -10.06 5.02
N ASN A 765 -27.54 -10.71 5.73
CA ASN A 765 -28.60 -9.96 6.36
C ASN A 765 -27.90 -9.06 7.39
N ALA A 766 -27.88 -7.76 7.13
CA ALA A 766 -27.45 -6.79 8.13
C ALA A 766 -28.21 -7.09 9.43
N PRO A 767 -27.56 -7.11 10.60
CA PRO A 767 -28.29 -7.19 11.85
C PRO A 767 -29.24 -6.00 11.89
N ASN A 768 -30.52 -6.24 12.16
CA ASN A 768 -31.47 -5.20 12.51
C ASN A 768 -30.87 -4.40 13.67
N VAL A 769 -30.28 -3.24 13.37
CA VAL A 769 -29.92 -2.27 14.39
C VAL A 769 -31.24 -1.75 14.94
N PRO A 770 -31.55 -1.94 16.25
CA PRO A 770 -32.69 -1.30 16.85
C PRO A 770 -32.41 0.21 16.85
N ALA A 771 -33.19 0.97 16.10
CA ALA A 771 -33.21 2.42 16.23
C ALA A 771 -33.70 2.77 17.64
N ARG A 772 -32.79 3.13 18.54
CA ARG A 772 -33.11 3.83 19.79
C ARG A 772 -32.04 4.88 20.08
N GLY A 773 -32.48 6.14 20.16
CA GLY A 773 -31.73 7.20 20.82
C GLY A 773 -31.64 8.52 20.06
N GLU A 774 -32.74 9.06 19.55
CA GLU A 774 -32.83 10.50 19.32
C GLU A 774 -32.78 11.23 20.67
N CYS A 775 -31.87 12.20 20.80
CA CYS A 775 -31.93 13.22 21.85
C CYS A 775 -32.31 14.56 21.20
N PHE A 776 -33.59 14.89 21.39
CA PHE A 776 -34.27 16.19 21.33
C PHE A 776 -33.58 17.39 20.68
N LEU A 777 -34.25 17.95 19.66
CA LEU A 777 -34.58 19.39 19.58
C LEU A 777 -35.87 19.55 18.74
N GLN A 778 -36.94 19.97 19.40
CA GLN A 778 -38.26 20.28 18.84
C GLN A 778 -38.24 21.48 17.88
N ALA A 779 -38.96 21.37 16.76
CA ALA A 779 -39.79 22.45 16.20
C ALA A 779 -40.87 21.83 15.28
N ALA A 780 -42.06 22.43 15.30
CA ALA A 780 -43.39 21.91 14.93
C ALA A 780 -43.68 21.79 13.41
N PRO A 781 -44.85 21.22 13.00
CA PRO A 781 -45.03 20.47 11.73
C PRO A 781 -45.79 21.24 10.63
N PHE A 782 -45.79 20.68 9.42
CA PHE A 782 -46.84 20.89 8.41
C PHE A 782 -47.27 19.57 7.74
N ASP A 783 -48.55 19.53 7.41
CA ASP A 783 -49.47 18.40 7.25
C ASP A 783 -49.53 17.70 5.87
N THR A 784 -49.74 16.37 5.91
CA THR A 784 -50.62 15.51 5.05
C THR A 784 -50.32 15.27 3.54
N PRO A 785 -50.93 14.26 2.87
CA PRO A 785 -51.04 12.84 3.23
C PRO A 785 -50.80 11.82 2.06
N ARG A 786 -50.73 10.55 2.46
CA ARG A 786 -50.69 9.25 1.73
C ARG A 786 -51.61 9.10 0.51
N ILE A 787 -51.18 8.26 -0.45
CA ILE A 787 -52.04 7.28 -1.17
C ILE A 787 -51.33 5.92 -1.30
N ALA A 788 -52.12 4.85 -1.20
CA ALA A 788 -51.75 3.47 -0.94
C ALA A 788 -51.91 2.55 -2.18
N ARG A 789 -51.12 1.46 -2.19
CA ARG A 789 -51.40 0.05 -2.60
C ARG A 789 -52.06 -0.20 -3.98
N HIS A 790 -51.52 -1.17 -4.73
CA HIS A 790 -52.17 -2.49 -4.89
C HIS A 790 -51.27 -3.55 -5.56
N SER A 791 -51.51 -4.78 -5.12
CA SER A 791 -50.90 -6.07 -5.42
C SER A 791 -51.59 -6.80 -6.57
N GLY A 792 -50.90 -7.72 -7.24
CA GLY A 792 -51.54 -8.72 -8.10
C GLY A 792 -50.60 -9.87 -8.48
N ARG A 793 -50.96 -11.09 -8.06
CA ARG A 793 -50.24 -12.36 -8.27
C ARG A 793 -51.03 -13.22 -9.28
N ALA A 794 -50.31 -14.14 -9.92
CA ALA A 794 -50.72 -15.48 -10.41
C ALA A 794 -50.76 -15.68 -11.94
N ALA A 795 -50.01 -16.68 -12.43
CA ALA A 795 -50.54 -17.98 -12.88
C ALA A 795 -49.46 -18.80 -13.65
N LYS A 796 -49.31 -20.07 -13.27
CA LYS A 796 -48.51 -21.11 -13.97
C LYS A 796 -49.35 -21.80 -15.05
N LYS A 797 -48.74 -22.20 -16.16
CA LYS A 797 -49.17 -23.32 -17.03
C LYS A 797 -47.95 -24.11 -17.52
N ASN A 798 -48.02 -25.43 -17.39
CA ASN A 798 -47.07 -26.43 -17.88
C ASN A 798 -47.34 -26.78 -19.35
N VAL A 799 -46.30 -26.94 -20.17
CA VAL A 799 -46.27 -27.76 -21.40
C VAL A 799 -44.91 -28.47 -21.49
N SER A 800 -44.96 -29.66 -22.11
CA SER A 800 -44.13 -30.86 -22.07
C SER A 800 -42.73 -30.86 -22.70
N ASN A 801 -41.97 -31.86 -22.25
CA ASN A 801 -40.61 -32.31 -22.58
C ASN A 801 -40.24 -32.39 -24.08
N HIS A 802 -39.08 -31.84 -24.42
CA HIS A 802 -38.13 -32.36 -25.41
C HIS A 802 -36.73 -32.30 -24.81
N ALA A 803 -35.98 -33.40 -24.91
CA ALA A 803 -34.65 -33.57 -24.33
C ALA A 803 -33.63 -32.67 -25.07
N GLY A 804 -33.28 -31.57 -24.43
CA GLY A 804 -32.11 -30.74 -24.72
C GLY A 804 -31.63 -30.18 -23.40
N ILE A 805 -30.34 -30.25 -23.12
CA ILE A 805 -29.75 -29.70 -21.90
C ILE A 805 -29.95 -28.17 -21.94
N LYS A 806 -31.04 -27.70 -21.32
CA LYS A 806 -31.24 -26.30 -20.99
C LYS A 806 -30.55 -26.04 -19.66
N LEU A 807 -29.35 -25.46 -19.73
CA LEU A 807 -28.78 -24.75 -18.59
C LEU A 807 -29.70 -23.57 -18.27
N THR A 808 -30.56 -23.75 -17.27
CA THR A 808 -31.34 -22.66 -16.71
C THR A 808 -30.39 -21.66 -16.06
N SER A 809 -30.55 -20.37 -16.42
CA SER A 809 -29.84 -19.24 -15.82
C SER A 809 -30.13 -19.17 -14.31
N ASN A 810 -29.33 -19.86 -13.51
CA ASN A 810 -29.18 -19.52 -12.11
C ASN A 810 -28.49 -18.16 -12.07
N GLY A 811 -29.20 -17.14 -11.57
CA GLY A 811 -28.65 -15.80 -11.42
C GLY A 811 -27.33 -15.86 -10.66
N THR A 812 -26.23 -15.55 -11.36
CA THR A 812 -24.91 -15.40 -10.78
C THR A 812 -24.93 -14.22 -9.82
N THR A 813 -24.63 -14.46 -8.56
CA THR A 813 -24.32 -13.37 -7.63
C THR A 813 -23.09 -12.60 -8.14
N PRO A 814 -23.06 -11.26 -8.05
CA PRO A 814 -21.89 -10.48 -8.48
C PRO A 814 -20.61 -10.96 -7.78
N GLU A 815 -19.48 -10.90 -8.48
CA GLU A 815 -18.16 -10.95 -7.84
C GLU A 815 -18.14 -9.95 -6.68
N SER A 816 -17.78 -10.41 -5.47
CA SER A 816 -17.63 -9.47 -4.36
C SER A 816 -16.43 -8.58 -4.65
N LEU A 817 -16.52 -7.28 -4.34
CA LEU A 817 -15.39 -6.36 -4.47
C LEU A 817 -14.12 -6.90 -3.76
N GLU A 818 -14.33 -7.68 -2.70
CA GLU A 818 -13.27 -8.25 -1.89
C GLU A 818 -12.53 -9.39 -2.59
N SER A 819 -13.20 -10.22 -3.40
CA SER A 819 -12.55 -11.28 -4.17
C SER A 819 -11.78 -10.72 -5.35
N VAL A 820 -12.29 -9.67 -6.00
CA VAL A 820 -11.61 -8.94 -7.07
C VAL A 820 -10.33 -8.27 -6.55
N ASP A 821 -10.41 -7.62 -5.38
CA ASP A 821 -9.23 -7.01 -4.75
C ASP A 821 -8.16 -8.04 -4.40
N ALA A 822 -8.57 -9.17 -3.82
CA ALA A 822 -7.66 -10.26 -3.48
C ALA A 822 -7.00 -10.85 -4.74
N TYR A 823 -7.76 -10.97 -5.84
CA TYR A 823 -7.24 -11.44 -7.12
C TYR A 823 -6.13 -10.51 -7.65
N PHE A 824 -6.40 -9.21 -7.79
CA PHE A 824 -5.41 -8.28 -8.32
C PHE A 824 -4.24 -8.01 -7.37
N SER A 825 -4.42 -8.19 -6.06
CA SER A 825 -3.29 -8.04 -5.12
C SER A 825 -2.25 -9.16 -5.29
N SER A 826 -2.68 -10.40 -5.63
CA SER A 826 -1.77 -11.55 -5.76
C SER A 826 -1.38 -11.89 -7.20
N ASN A 827 -2.21 -11.52 -8.20
CA ASN A 827 -2.08 -11.99 -9.57
C ASN A 827 -2.03 -10.87 -10.62
N PHE A 828 -1.77 -9.61 -10.22
CA PHE A 828 -1.71 -8.51 -11.18
C PHE A 828 -0.52 -8.67 -12.14
N ILE A 829 -0.84 -8.84 -13.41
CA ILE A 829 0.10 -8.77 -14.52
C ILE A 829 -0.28 -7.54 -15.35
N PRO A 830 0.66 -6.60 -15.60
CA PRO A 830 0.39 -5.38 -16.36
C PRO A 830 -0.32 -5.65 -17.69
N PRO A 831 -1.53 -5.12 -17.92
CA PRO A 831 -2.27 -5.37 -19.16
C PRO A 831 -1.69 -4.64 -20.38
N SER A 832 -0.85 -3.64 -20.16
CA SER A 832 -0.04 -2.96 -21.19
C SER A 832 1.27 -2.44 -20.59
N PRO A 833 2.29 -2.07 -21.41
CA PRO A 833 3.51 -1.44 -20.91
C PRO A 833 3.28 -0.15 -20.12
N ASN A 834 2.21 0.59 -20.45
CA ASN A 834 1.87 1.87 -19.83
C ASN A 834 0.87 1.77 -18.68
N LEU A 835 0.44 0.55 -18.33
CA LEU A 835 -0.30 0.26 -17.10
C LEU A 835 0.51 -0.68 -16.19
N PRO A 836 1.69 -0.25 -15.71
CA PRO A 836 2.64 -1.11 -15.02
C PRO A 836 2.22 -1.53 -13.60
N THR A 837 1.24 -0.85 -13.00
CA THR A 837 0.80 -1.06 -11.62
C THR A 837 -0.72 -1.11 -11.53
N ILE A 838 -1.28 -1.72 -10.49
CA ILE A 838 -2.73 -1.66 -10.27
C ILE A 838 -3.21 -0.21 -10.05
N ASP A 839 -2.38 0.65 -9.46
CA ASP A 839 -2.69 2.06 -9.27
C ASP A 839 -2.79 2.80 -10.62
N SER A 840 -1.92 2.49 -11.59
CA SER A 840 -2.02 3.01 -12.96
C SER A 840 -3.36 2.65 -13.60
N VAL A 841 -3.89 1.44 -13.36
CA VAL A 841 -5.22 1.02 -13.83
C VAL A 841 -6.34 1.82 -13.14
N TYR A 842 -6.21 2.14 -11.86
CA TYR A 842 -7.20 2.95 -11.15
C TYR A 842 -7.22 4.42 -11.58
N VAL A 843 -6.07 5.00 -11.93
CA VAL A 843 -6.01 6.39 -12.42
C VAL A 843 -6.26 6.51 -13.92
N TYR A 844 -6.06 5.46 -14.70
CA TYR A 844 -6.24 5.47 -16.14
C TYR A 844 -7.59 6.05 -16.61
N PRO A 845 -8.75 5.69 -16.00
CA PRO A 845 -10.05 6.30 -16.35
C PRO A 845 -10.13 7.82 -16.16
N MET A 846 -9.16 8.42 -15.45
CA MET A 846 -9.08 9.85 -15.17
C MET A 846 -8.06 10.55 -16.04
N THR A 847 -6.98 9.87 -16.41
CA THR A 847 -5.81 10.50 -17.02
C THR A 847 -5.61 10.10 -18.48
N VAL A 848 -6.27 9.06 -18.99
CA VAL A 848 -6.27 8.70 -20.42
C VAL A 848 -6.68 9.86 -21.34
N PHE A 849 -7.61 10.71 -20.89
CA PHE A 849 -8.07 11.86 -21.67
C PHE A 849 -7.00 12.94 -21.91
N ILE A 850 -5.94 12.95 -21.08
CA ILE A 850 -4.80 13.86 -21.28
C ILE A 850 -4.05 13.52 -22.58
N GLU A 851 -4.16 12.29 -23.07
CA GLU A 851 -3.60 11.89 -24.35
C GLU A 851 -4.13 12.76 -25.50
N GLY A 852 -5.39 13.20 -25.42
CA GLY A 852 -6.00 14.10 -26.40
C GLY A 852 -5.57 15.56 -26.31
N THR A 853 -4.55 15.87 -25.49
CA THR A 853 -4.01 17.22 -25.29
C THR A 853 -2.50 17.24 -25.49
N ASN A 854 -1.90 18.43 -25.62
CA ASN A 854 -0.46 18.58 -25.68
C ASN A 854 0.26 18.49 -24.31
N TYR A 855 -0.45 18.20 -23.22
CA TYR A 855 0.16 17.90 -21.91
C TYR A 855 0.64 16.44 -21.87
N SER A 856 1.74 16.20 -21.16
CA SER A 856 2.23 14.86 -20.88
C SER A 856 1.38 14.19 -19.79
N GLU A 857 0.92 12.98 -20.09
CA GLU A 857 0.31 12.02 -19.16
C GLU A 857 1.35 11.12 -18.47
N GLY A 858 2.63 11.49 -18.49
CA GLY A 858 3.69 10.76 -17.79
C GLY A 858 4.29 9.58 -18.55
N ARG A 859 3.85 9.26 -19.77
CA ARG A 859 4.55 8.30 -20.65
C ARG A 859 6.01 8.73 -20.86
N GLY A 860 6.90 7.74 -20.98
CA GLY A 860 8.35 7.98 -20.99
C GLY A 860 8.97 8.14 -19.60
N THR A 861 8.26 7.73 -18.55
CA THR A 861 8.76 7.72 -17.16
C THR A 861 8.41 6.40 -16.46
N ALA A 862 8.76 6.29 -15.18
CA ALA A 862 8.34 5.19 -14.33
C ALA A 862 6.82 5.17 -14.05
N TYR A 863 6.14 6.32 -14.13
CA TYR A 863 4.75 6.48 -13.68
C TYR A 863 3.81 7.02 -14.80
N PRO A 864 3.63 6.28 -15.89
CA PRO A 864 2.62 6.64 -16.90
C PRO A 864 1.23 6.71 -16.27
N PHE A 865 0.42 7.68 -16.69
CA PHE A 865 -0.95 7.95 -16.24
C PHE A 865 -1.13 8.36 -14.78
N GLU A 866 -0.14 8.15 -13.91
CA GLU A 866 -0.15 8.57 -12.51
C GLU A 866 0.30 10.04 -12.33
N GLN A 867 0.80 10.68 -13.40
CA GLN A 867 1.23 12.06 -13.37
C GLN A 867 0.89 12.83 -14.64
N ILE A 868 0.71 14.14 -14.50
CA ILE A 868 0.33 15.05 -15.57
C ILE A 868 1.19 16.30 -15.51
N GLY A 869 1.72 16.77 -16.63
CA GLY A 869 2.54 17.99 -16.66
C GLY A 869 2.95 18.47 -18.04
N ALA A 870 3.56 19.65 -18.07
CA ALA A 870 4.21 20.23 -19.26
C ALA A 870 5.31 21.21 -18.83
N PRO A 871 6.24 21.61 -19.72
CA PRO A 871 7.33 22.53 -19.38
C PRO A 871 6.88 23.90 -18.86
N TRP A 872 5.69 24.36 -19.26
CA TRP A 872 5.14 25.68 -18.90
C TRP A 872 4.25 25.68 -17.64
N VAL A 873 4.00 24.53 -17.03
CA VAL A 873 3.08 24.40 -15.90
C VAL A 873 3.75 24.84 -14.59
N ASN A 874 3.01 25.52 -13.72
CA ASN A 874 3.46 25.76 -12.34
C ASN A 874 2.93 24.66 -11.42
N ALA A 875 3.78 23.67 -11.11
CA ALA A 875 3.43 22.50 -10.30
C ALA A 875 2.75 22.86 -8.97
N LYS A 876 3.34 23.79 -8.20
CA LYS A 876 2.83 24.17 -6.87
C LYS A 876 1.45 24.83 -6.96
N LYS A 877 1.26 25.71 -7.94
CA LYS A 877 -0.02 26.40 -8.15
C LYS A 877 -1.10 25.42 -8.60
N LEU A 878 -0.79 24.53 -9.55
CA LEU A 878 -1.72 23.51 -10.03
C LEU A 878 -2.15 22.57 -8.91
N ALA A 879 -1.19 22.01 -8.16
CA ALA A 879 -1.49 21.13 -7.03
C ALA A 879 -2.37 21.82 -5.98
N ALA A 880 -2.02 23.06 -5.59
CA ALA A 880 -2.81 23.83 -4.64
C ALA A 880 -4.25 24.05 -5.12
N ASN A 881 -4.43 24.44 -6.38
CA ASN A 881 -5.75 24.65 -6.97
C ASN A 881 -6.58 23.37 -6.98
N LEU A 882 -6.02 22.25 -7.45
CA LEU A 882 -6.71 20.96 -7.51
C LEU A 882 -7.07 20.44 -6.11
N ASN A 883 -6.14 20.50 -5.16
CA ASN A 883 -6.41 20.08 -3.78
C ASN A 883 -7.48 20.95 -3.11
N ASN A 884 -7.55 22.24 -3.44
CA ASN A 884 -8.62 23.13 -2.94
C ASN A 884 -10.02 22.74 -3.43
N LYS A 885 -10.13 22.01 -4.55
CA LYS A 885 -11.42 21.48 -5.03
C LYS A 885 -11.93 20.28 -4.22
N LYS A 886 -11.07 19.68 -3.38
CA LYS A 886 -11.42 18.53 -2.52
C LYS A 886 -12.01 17.36 -3.31
N LEU A 887 -11.36 17.01 -4.43
CA LEU A 887 -11.81 15.91 -5.27
C LEU A 887 -11.88 14.60 -4.45
N PRO A 888 -13.01 13.87 -4.48
CA PRO A 888 -13.17 12.66 -3.69
C PRO A 888 -12.13 11.59 -4.03
N GLY A 889 -11.45 11.08 -3.01
CA GLY A 889 -10.58 9.90 -3.10
C GLY A 889 -9.18 10.16 -3.68
N ILE A 890 -8.84 11.41 -4.02
CA ILE A 890 -7.58 11.76 -4.70
C ILE A 890 -6.90 12.97 -4.05
N TYR A 891 -5.57 12.90 -3.96
CA TYR A 891 -4.69 14.00 -3.58
C TYR A 891 -3.69 14.30 -4.70
N PHE A 892 -3.37 15.57 -4.92
CA PHE A 892 -2.43 16.01 -5.96
C PHE A 892 -1.13 16.51 -5.35
N GLU A 893 -0.02 15.91 -5.72
CA GLU A 893 1.31 16.34 -5.29
C GLU A 893 2.02 17.13 -6.39
N PRO A 894 2.61 18.31 -6.11
CA PRO A 894 3.39 19.03 -7.11
C PRO A 894 4.69 18.27 -7.41
N ILE A 895 4.94 17.95 -8.67
CA ILE A 895 6.14 17.20 -9.10
C ILE A 895 6.84 17.85 -10.29
N SER A 896 8.04 17.38 -10.57
CA SER A 896 8.73 17.62 -11.85
C SER A 896 9.27 16.30 -12.39
N PHE A 897 9.21 16.09 -13.70
CA PHE A 897 9.64 14.86 -14.36
C PHE A 897 10.11 15.16 -15.79
N THR A 898 11.00 14.32 -16.32
CA THR A 898 11.51 14.45 -17.68
C THR A 898 11.17 13.19 -18.48
N PRO A 899 10.21 13.24 -19.41
CA PRO A 899 9.89 12.11 -20.29
C PRO A 899 11.09 11.72 -21.17
N LYS A 900 11.37 10.42 -21.26
CA LYS A 900 12.44 9.82 -22.08
C LYS A 900 11.88 8.69 -22.94
N ILE A 901 12.59 8.37 -24.02
CA ILE A 901 12.29 7.16 -24.81
C ILE A 901 12.52 5.94 -23.92
N ILE A 902 11.52 5.07 -23.86
CA ILE A 902 11.60 3.75 -23.25
C ILE A 902 11.15 2.75 -24.31
N PRO A 903 12.08 1.97 -24.93
CA PRO A 903 11.73 1.02 -25.98
C PRO A 903 10.58 0.09 -25.56
N GLY A 904 9.60 -0.11 -26.45
CA GLY A 904 8.43 -0.96 -26.18
C GLY A 904 7.41 -0.40 -25.19
N LYS A 905 7.69 0.75 -24.55
CA LYS A 905 6.77 1.41 -23.60
C LYS A 905 6.35 2.79 -24.08
N ALA A 906 7.30 3.64 -24.49
CA ALA A 906 7.04 4.97 -24.98
C ALA A 906 8.16 5.41 -25.94
N GLU A 907 7.94 5.28 -27.25
CA GLU A 907 8.93 5.68 -28.25
C GLU A 907 8.79 7.16 -28.66
N THR A 908 7.59 7.71 -28.53
CA THR A 908 7.29 9.12 -28.88
C THR A 908 6.63 9.88 -27.71
N PRO A 909 7.24 9.90 -26.51
CA PRO A 909 6.65 10.59 -25.36
C PRO A 909 6.57 12.10 -25.61
N LYS A 910 5.46 12.71 -25.20
CA LYS A 910 5.31 14.17 -25.22
C LYS A 910 6.40 14.83 -24.38
N HIS A 911 6.90 15.97 -24.87
CA HIS A 911 7.97 16.73 -24.20
C HIS A 911 9.25 15.92 -23.94
N LYS A 912 9.60 15.00 -24.85
CA LYS A 912 10.85 14.22 -24.80
C LYS A 912 12.04 15.09 -24.40
N ASN A 913 12.78 14.65 -23.38
CA ASN A 913 13.97 15.30 -22.81
C ASN A 913 13.75 16.71 -22.23
N SER A 914 12.51 17.19 -22.13
CA SER A 914 12.18 18.49 -21.53
C SER A 914 11.70 18.30 -20.10
N LEU A 915 12.19 19.13 -19.17
CA LEU A 915 11.71 19.13 -17.79
C LEU A 915 10.26 19.60 -17.75
N CYS A 916 9.35 18.69 -17.40
CA CYS A 916 7.94 18.98 -17.18
C CYS A 916 7.70 19.26 -15.70
N HIS A 917 6.76 20.15 -15.44
CA HIS A 917 6.25 20.44 -14.11
C HIS A 917 4.76 20.08 -14.08
N GLY A 918 4.25 19.64 -12.94
CA GLY A 918 2.84 19.27 -12.87
C GLY A 918 2.44 18.61 -11.58
N VAL A 919 1.56 17.61 -11.67
CA VAL A 919 0.98 16.92 -10.51
C VAL A 919 1.07 15.41 -10.63
N PHE A 920 1.36 14.75 -9.51
CA PHE A 920 1.18 13.32 -9.30
C PHE A 920 -0.16 13.08 -8.63
N LEU A 921 -0.90 12.08 -9.07
CA LEU A 921 -2.21 11.71 -8.54
C LEU A 921 -2.05 10.57 -7.52
N HIS A 922 -2.34 10.85 -6.26
CA HIS A 922 -2.36 9.85 -5.19
C HIS A 922 -3.79 9.44 -4.89
N ILE A 923 -4.10 8.15 -4.99
CA ILE A 923 -5.41 7.61 -4.60
C ILE A 923 -5.38 7.29 -3.10
N TYR A 924 -6.17 8.02 -2.30
CA TYR A 924 -6.33 7.73 -0.88
C TYR A 924 -7.62 6.93 -0.58
N ASN A 925 -8.61 6.96 -1.49
CA ASN A 925 -9.81 6.12 -1.39
C ASN A 925 -10.41 5.87 -2.78
N ARG A 926 -10.07 4.73 -3.39
CA ARG A 926 -10.51 4.37 -4.74
C ARG A 926 -12.03 4.27 -4.87
N LYS A 927 -12.76 3.80 -3.84
CA LYS A 927 -14.24 3.69 -3.90
C LYS A 927 -14.94 5.03 -4.03
N LYS A 928 -14.28 6.11 -3.60
CA LYS A 928 -14.84 7.46 -3.65
C LYS A 928 -14.48 8.21 -4.93
N ILE A 929 -13.52 7.73 -5.73
CA ILE A 929 -13.06 8.46 -6.91
C ILE A 929 -14.23 8.70 -7.87
N LYS A 930 -14.21 9.86 -8.50
CA LYS A 930 -15.19 10.26 -9.52
C LYS A 930 -14.42 10.57 -10.81
N PRO A 931 -14.17 9.57 -11.67
CA PRO A 931 -13.16 9.72 -12.70
C PRO A 931 -13.37 10.91 -13.63
N PHE A 932 -14.60 11.02 -14.16
CA PHE A 932 -14.99 12.11 -15.05
C PHE A 932 -14.86 13.50 -14.41
N LEU A 933 -15.30 13.64 -13.15
CA LEU A 933 -15.19 14.90 -12.41
C LEU A 933 -13.73 15.30 -12.20
N THR A 934 -12.88 14.32 -11.87
CA THR A 934 -11.44 14.52 -11.72
C THR A 934 -10.83 15.03 -13.03
N THR A 935 -11.08 14.35 -14.15
CA THR A 935 -10.57 14.76 -15.47
C THR A 935 -11.04 16.16 -15.85
N GLN A 936 -12.34 16.45 -15.72
CA GLN A 936 -12.91 17.76 -16.03
C GLN A 936 -12.23 18.87 -15.24
N THR A 937 -11.99 18.62 -13.94
CA THR A 937 -11.34 19.57 -13.06
C THR A 937 -9.89 19.80 -13.48
N ILE A 938 -9.14 18.75 -13.81
CA ILE A 938 -7.75 18.85 -14.26
C ILE A 938 -7.66 19.63 -15.58
N LEU A 939 -8.47 19.26 -16.58
CA LEU A 939 -8.47 19.93 -17.88
C LEU A 939 -8.84 21.40 -17.74
N LYS A 940 -9.87 21.73 -16.94
CA LYS A 940 -10.27 23.11 -16.69
C LYS A 940 -9.16 23.92 -16.04
N GLU A 941 -8.52 23.42 -14.98
CA GLU A 941 -7.43 24.13 -14.31
C GLU A 941 -6.22 24.32 -15.23
N LEU A 942 -5.88 23.34 -16.06
CA LEU A 942 -4.79 23.45 -17.04
C LEU A 942 -5.09 24.46 -18.14
N PHE A 943 -6.26 24.36 -18.79
CA PHE A 943 -6.65 25.22 -19.92
C PHE A 943 -6.90 26.67 -19.47
N GLN A 944 -7.45 26.89 -18.28
CA GLN A 944 -7.63 28.23 -17.73
C GLN A 944 -6.30 28.86 -17.32
N ALA A 945 -5.36 28.08 -16.77
CA ALA A 945 -4.06 28.60 -16.38
C ALA A 945 -3.13 28.89 -17.58
N HIS A 946 -3.33 28.20 -18.70
CA HIS A 946 -2.42 28.22 -19.85
C HIS A 946 -3.14 28.34 -21.23
N PRO A 947 -4.06 29.30 -21.41
CA PRO A 947 -4.94 29.34 -22.59
C PRO A 947 -4.21 29.51 -23.93
N LYS A 948 -2.98 30.05 -23.92
CA LYS A 948 -2.16 30.22 -25.12
C LYS A 948 -1.36 28.96 -25.48
N GLN A 949 -1.11 28.08 -24.52
CA GLN A 949 -0.32 26.87 -24.71
C GLN A 949 -1.18 25.62 -24.82
N SER A 950 -2.40 25.61 -24.27
CA SER A 950 -3.24 24.41 -24.26
C SER A 950 -3.80 24.09 -25.66
N GLU A 951 -3.54 22.88 -26.14
CA GLU A 951 -4.00 22.42 -27.45
C GLU A 951 -4.72 21.07 -27.36
N TRP A 952 -5.68 20.87 -28.26
CA TRP A 952 -6.35 19.60 -28.48
C TRP A 952 -5.69 18.86 -29.63
N LEU A 953 -5.21 17.65 -29.38
CA LEU A 953 -4.62 16.80 -30.41
C LEU A 953 -5.71 16.11 -31.25
N LYS A 954 -5.39 15.83 -32.51
CA LYS A 954 -6.29 15.21 -33.48
C LYS A 954 -5.72 13.90 -34.00
N SER A 955 -6.60 12.96 -34.33
CA SER A 955 -6.32 11.78 -35.13
C SER A 955 -7.09 11.90 -36.44
N GLY A 956 -6.38 12.17 -37.53
CA GLY A 956 -6.98 12.67 -38.77
C GLY A 956 -7.74 13.98 -38.52
N ASN A 957 -9.01 14.04 -38.94
CA ASN A 957 -9.86 15.22 -38.78
C ASN A 957 -10.64 15.28 -37.45
N ARG A 958 -10.52 14.25 -36.59
CA ARG A 958 -11.28 14.14 -35.34
C ARG A 958 -10.40 14.44 -34.14
N TYR A 959 -10.95 15.11 -33.11
CA TYR A 959 -10.24 15.32 -31.85
C TYR A 959 -10.04 14.00 -31.13
N PHE A 960 -8.81 13.73 -30.69
CA PHE A 960 -8.47 12.45 -30.09
C PHE A 960 -9.22 12.21 -28.77
N ILE A 961 -9.39 13.26 -27.95
CA ILE A 961 -10.19 13.18 -26.71
C ILE A 961 -11.64 12.78 -26.99
N ASP A 962 -12.23 13.21 -28.10
CA ASP A 962 -13.62 12.89 -28.43
C ASP A 962 -13.75 11.41 -28.82
N LEU A 963 -12.71 10.83 -29.46
CA LEU A 963 -12.66 9.39 -29.77
C LEU A 963 -12.50 8.54 -28.50
N LEU A 964 -11.70 9.00 -27.54
CA LEU A 964 -11.56 8.33 -26.24
C LEU A 964 -12.88 8.38 -25.45
N ALA A 965 -13.51 9.56 -25.40
CA ALA A 965 -14.76 9.78 -24.67
C ALA A 965 -15.98 9.19 -25.38
N GLY A 966 -15.91 8.92 -26.69
CA GLY A 966 -17.06 8.47 -27.48
C GLY A 966 -18.13 9.54 -27.69
N ASP A 967 -17.83 10.79 -27.36
CA ASP A 967 -18.62 12.00 -27.59
C ASP A 967 -17.72 13.25 -27.48
N ASP A 968 -18.28 14.45 -27.62
CA ASP A 968 -17.52 15.70 -27.46
C ASP A 968 -17.73 16.44 -26.13
N SER A 969 -18.41 15.79 -25.17
CA SER A 969 -18.81 16.41 -23.90
C SER A 969 -17.59 16.81 -23.07
N MET A 970 -16.58 15.94 -23.01
CA MET A 970 -15.35 16.18 -22.24
C MET A 970 -14.58 17.40 -22.71
N ARG A 971 -14.46 17.55 -24.03
CA ARG A 971 -13.78 18.69 -24.64
C ARG A 971 -14.58 19.98 -24.47
N LYS A 972 -15.92 19.93 -24.61
CA LYS A 972 -16.78 21.10 -24.43
C LYS A 972 -16.74 21.62 -23.00
N ILE A 973 -16.91 20.75 -22.00
CA ILE A 973 -16.88 21.13 -20.58
C ILE A 973 -15.55 21.78 -20.17
N ALA A 974 -14.43 21.34 -20.75
CA ALA A 974 -13.12 21.94 -20.49
C ALA A 974 -12.98 23.38 -21.02
N LYS A 975 -13.78 23.79 -22.02
CA LYS A 975 -13.76 25.15 -22.59
C LYS A 975 -14.62 26.16 -21.81
N GLY A 976 -15.41 25.72 -20.82
CA GLY A 976 -16.45 26.52 -20.18
C GLY A 976 -17.77 26.36 -20.92
#